data_AF-A0A851R734-F1
#
_entry.id   AF-A0A851R734-F1
#
_cell.length_a   1.000
_cell.length_b   1.000
_cell.length_c   1.000
_cell.angle_alpha   90.00
_cell.angle_beta   90.00
_cell.angle_gamma   90.00
#
_symmetry.space_group_name_H-M   'P 1'
#
loop_
_entity.id
_entity.type
_entity.pdbx_description
1 polymer ?
#
loop_
_entity_poly.entity_id
_entity_poly.type
_entity_poly.pdbx_seq_one_letter_code
_entity_poly.pdbx_strand_id
1 'polypeptide(L)'
;SRPADSAERVVQRFEAPGVSNYTALLLSPDGGTLYLGAREMLLTLNTSNFQQSSPVRRLLWSADEEKKRQCVFKGKDPQRDCHNYIKLLLQLNSTHLYTCGTCAFSPACAYINVQHFSLERDASGKVVLEDGKGRCPFDPEYRSTAVMVDGELYAGTVSNFQGNEPTISRSQESRIALKTENSLNWLQDPAFVGSAYLRESLPAGNPEGDDDKVYFFFSETGKEFDYFENTIVSRIARVCKVGRRQQWGLVQRAFGGLYKEVNRETQQWYTDTSPVPEPRPGTCITSHTRHLKINSSLQMPDRVLNFIKDHFLMDSPVRSQPLLLQSQRRYQRISVHRAQGLHGTYDVLFLGTDDGRLHKAVRVNRGVHIIEEIRLFPDGQPVLQLLLDHDKARARARGALLVGWGTETSAGRAVQEPTPPTQACPLPQGLVYAATYAAVAQVPFANCSLYRSCGECVLARDPFCAWSSSACRRVTPHPPAHPQHGAQDIEGADTERLCLRANASQPRPRILLTSASGTPCQQIQLPPNAVRSLPCQPLSNLASRHWLHNGALVNASYLVLPDGALILVGSPERAGTYECWSLEEGFRKLMASYCVGVREPALGPADSGRKVAAGRDSLETVSTSRSTSAVGSAAARLEGKTYWTEFLVMCVLFAAAVLVLAFFVLHRHRDGMKALLEPGEPGRHQKPPRKPVESLPLNGSSLPSTAPEHKGYQALQDNYIVSTPVHEPPGPPRPFSESEKRPLHVRDSFVEVSPACQRPRVRLGSEIQDSVV
;
A
#
# COMPACT_ATOMS: atom_id res chain seq x y z
N SER A 1 -18.68 0.74 26.44
CA SER A 1 -17.39 1.33 26.84
C SER A 1 -16.32 0.25 26.84
N ARG A 2 -15.12 0.51 26.31
CA ARG A 2 -13.95 -0.37 26.50
C ARG A 2 -13.17 0.11 27.74
N PRO A 3 -12.54 -0.77 28.55
CA PRO A 3 -11.69 -0.35 29.66
C PRO A 3 -10.49 0.46 29.17
N ALA A 4 -10.13 1.53 29.89
CA ALA A 4 -9.07 2.48 29.50
C ALA A 4 -7.63 1.94 29.71
N ASP A 5 -7.43 0.62 29.68
CA ASP A 5 -6.20 -0.05 30.12
C ASP A 5 -5.90 -1.35 29.32
N SER A 6 -6.37 -1.42 28.07
CA SER A 6 -5.74 -2.29 27.06
C SER A 6 -4.31 -1.80 26.83
N ALA A 7 -3.34 -2.71 26.73
CA ALA A 7 -1.93 -2.37 26.46
C ALA A 7 -1.69 -2.03 24.97
N GLU A 8 -2.56 -1.21 24.40
CA GLU A 8 -2.52 -0.80 23.00
C GLU A 8 -1.35 0.16 22.74
N ARG A 9 -0.72 0.04 21.57
CA ARG A 9 0.45 0.86 21.22
C ARG A 9 0.05 2.33 21.13
N VAL A 10 0.72 3.19 21.90
CA VAL A 10 0.57 4.65 21.78
C VAL A 10 1.12 5.11 20.44
N VAL A 11 0.24 5.20 19.45
CA VAL A 11 0.48 5.81 18.14
C VAL A 11 0.27 7.32 18.26
N GLN A 12 1.30 8.11 17.96
CA GLN A 12 1.17 9.57 17.89
C GLN A 12 0.51 9.94 16.56
N ARG A 13 -0.35 10.96 16.58
CA ARG A 13 -1.24 11.31 15.47
C ARG A 13 -1.23 12.82 15.25
N PHE A 14 -1.28 13.20 13.98
CA PHE A 14 -1.40 14.57 13.53
C PHE A 14 -2.54 14.71 12.51
N GLU A 15 -3.36 15.71 12.73
CA GLU A 15 -4.48 16.14 11.88
C GLU A 15 -4.50 17.68 11.94
N ALA A 16 -4.70 18.35 10.80
CA ALA A 16 -4.82 19.79 10.74
C ALA A 16 -6.26 20.19 10.42
N PRO A 17 -6.94 21.00 11.27
CA PRO A 17 -8.27 21.51 10.95
C PRO A 17 -8.32 22.17 9.56
N GLY A 18 -9.31 21.76 8.77
CA GLY A 18 -9.52 22.21 7.38
C GLY A 18 -8.67 21.53 6.31
N VAL A 19 -7.86 20.51 6.65
CA VAL A 19 -6.94 19.83 5.71
C VAL A 19 -7.32 18.36 5.55
N SER A 20 -7.24 17.85 4.32
CA SER A 20 -7.51 16.44 3.99
C SER A 20 -6.55 15.94 2.91
N ASN A 21 -6.59 14.63 2.64
CA ASN A 21 -5.86 13.95 1.57
C ASN A 21 -4.34 14.14 1.65
N TYR A 22 -3.74 13.71 2.76
CA TYR A 22 -2.28 13.70 2.97
C TYR A 22 -1.61 12.72 2.00
N THR A 23 -1.20 13.26 0.84
CA THR A 23 -0.84 12.50 -0.37
C THR A 23 0.66 12.42 -0.59
N ALA A 24 1.44 13.33 0.00
CA ALA A 24 2.90 13.32 -0.07
C ALA A 24 3.54 13.48 1.32
N LEU A 25 4.64 12.74 1.56
CA LEU A 25 5.47 12.80 2.75
C LEU A 25 6.94 12.97 2.35
N LEU A 26 7.66 13.91 2.95
CA LEU A 26 9.10 14.08 2.81
C LEU A 26 9.74 14.41 4.16
N LEU A 27 10.79 13.69 4.55
CA LEU A 27 11.57 13.96 5.75
C LEU A 27 12.79 14.83 5.39
N SER A 28 13.12 15.83 6.21
CA SER A 28 14.32 16.63 6.03
C SER A 28 15.61 15.80 6.25
N PRO A 29 16.76 16.16 5.63
CA PRO A 29 18.00 15.39 5.73
C PRO A 29 18.60 15.22 7.14
N ASP A 30 18.14 16.01 8.12
CA ASP A 30 18.50 15.92 9.55
C ASP A 30 17.52 15.09 10.39
N GLY A 31 16.38 14.67 9.80
CA GLY A 31 15.28 14.01 10.50
C GLY A 31 14.45 14.92 11.41
N GLY A 32 14.72 16.23 11.44
CA GLY A 32 14.08 17.19 12.35
C GLY A 32 12.69 17.65 11.92
N THR A 33 12.45 17.73 10.60
CA THR A 33 11.20 18.27 10.00
C THR A 33 10.56 17.26 9.06
N LEU A 34 9.27 17.00 9.24
CA LEU A 34 8.45 16.25 8.28
C LEU A 34 7.61 17.26 7.48
N TYR A 35 7.82 17.28 6.17
CA TYR A 35 7.01 18.04 5.22
C TYR A 35 5.84 17.17 4.74
N LEU A 36 4.64 17.75 4.72
CA LEU A 36 3.42 17.12 4.25
C LEU A 36 2.89 17.86 3.02
N GLY A 37 2.50 17.12 1.99
CA GLY A 37 1.63 17.59 0.90
C GLY A 37 0.22 17.06 1.10
N ALA A 38 -0.77 17.95 1.04
CA ALA A 38 -2.19 17.64 1.26
C ALA A 38 -3.08 18.32 0.19
N ARG A 39 -4.39 18.39 0.40
CA ARG A 39 -5.29 19.17 -0.46
C ARG A 39 -5.15 20.68 -0.19
N GLU A 40 -4.92 21.46 -1.25
CA GLU A 40 -4.72 22.92 -1.31
C GLU A 40 -3.56 23.46 -0.43
N MET A 41 -2.76 22.60 0.22
CA MET A 41 -1.88 23.01 1.32
C MET A 41 -0.64 22.12 1.49
N LEU A 42 0.47 22.73 1.89
CA LEU A 42 1.64 22.04 2.47
C LEU A 42 1.86 22.46 3.93
N LEU A 43 2.48 21.57 4.72
CA LEU A 43 2.69 21.73 6.16
C LEU A 43 4.12 21.33 6.57
N THR A 44 4.68 21.95 7.62
CA THR A 44 5.89 21.44 8.31
C THR A 44 5.59 21.01 9.74
N LEU A 45 5.89 19.77 10.10
CA LEU A 45 5.86 19.26 11.47
C LEU A 45 7.27 19.08 12.03
N ASN A 46 7.47 19.38 13.31
CA ASN A 46 8.68 19.00 14.02
C ASN A 46 8.56 17.54 14.48
N THR A 47 9.51 16.68 14.11
CA THR A 47 9.40 15.22 14.40
C THR A 47 9.59 14.85 15.87
N SER A 48 9.96 15.80 16.73
CA SER A 48 10.02 15.64 18.20
C SER A 48 8.73 16.03 18.92
N ASN A 49 7.82 16.74 18.25
CA ASN A 49 6.56 17.22 18.80
C ASN A 49 5.44 16.91 17.78
N PHE A 50 4.92 15.68 17.86
CA PHE A 50 3.95 15.11 16.91
C PHE A 50 2.58 14.93 17.58
N GLN A 51 1.89 16.03 17.81
CA GLN A 51 0.57 16.11 18.44
C GLN A 51 -0.36 17.03 17.64
N GLN A 52 -1.67 16.92 17.87
CA GLN A 52 -2.68 17.73 17.16
C GLN A 52 -2.61 19.23 17.49
N SER A 53 -2.00 19.60 18.63
CA SER A 53 -1.73 20.97 19.08
C SER A 53 -0.31 21.48 18.75
N SER A 54 0.52 20.69 18.07
CA SER A 54 1.90 21.07 17.76
C SER A 54 1.95 22.29 16.81
N PRO A 55 2.96 23.17 16.94
CA PRO A 55 3.09 24.32 16.05
C PRO A 55 3.45 23.87 14.62
N VAL A 56 2.62 24.27 13.65
CA VAL A 56 2.74 23.88 12.23
C VAL A 56 2.84 25.12 11.35
N ARG A 57 3.90 25.21 10.54
CA ARG A 57 3.95 26.19 9.45
C ARG A 57 3.03 25.70 8.33
N ARG A 58 2.07 26.52 7.91
CA ARG A 58 1.14 26.23 6.81
C ARG A 58 1.51 27.07 5.59
N LEU A 59 1.60 26.42 4.43
CA LEU A 59 1.75 27.06 3.12
C LEU A 59 0.50 26.74 2.32
N LEU A 60 -0.36 27.73 2.10
CA LEU A 60 -1.53 27.60 1.23
C LEU A 60 -1.08 27.66 -0.23
N TRP A 61 -1.38 26.63 -1.01
CA TRP A 61 -1.19 26.59 -2.46
C TRP A 61 -2.48 26.05 -3.10
N SER A 62 -3.53 26.85 -2.98
CA SER A 62 -4.85 26.60 -3.58
C SER A 62 -4.80 26.65 -5.11
N ALA A 63 -5.71 25.93 -5.77
CA ALA A 63 -5.96 26.20 -7.19
C ALA A 63 -6.63 27.58 -7.35
N ASP A 64 -6.28 28.32 -8.40
CA ASP A 64 -6.88 29.62 -8.71
C ASP A 64 -8.39 29.47 -8.98
N GLU A 65 -9.23 30.38 -8.48
CA GLU A 65 -10.70 30.28 -8.65
C GLU A 65 -11.14 30.22 -10.12
N GLU A 66 -10.37 30.83 -11.02
CA GLU A 66 -10.61 30.74 -12.47
C GLU A 66 -10.27 29.33 -13.01
N LYS A 67 -9.19 28.69 -12.53
CA LYS A 67 -8.91 27.27 -12.85
C LYS A 67 -10.00 26.35 -12.30
N LYS A 68 -10.51 26.62 -11.10
CA LYS A 68 -11.64 25.87 -10.51
C LYS A 68 -12.89 25.98 -11.39
N ARG A 69 -13.26 27.18 -11.85
CA ARG A 69 -14.36 27.40 -12.81
C ARG A 69 -14.14 26.63 -14.11
N GLN A 70 -12.95 26.70 -14.70
CA GLN A 70 -12.61 25.97 -15.92
C GLN A 70 -12.62 24.46 -15.74
N CYS A 71 -12.27 23.95 -14.56
CA CYS A 71 -12.36 22.53 -14.20
C CYS A 71 -13.84 22.08 -14.11
N VAL A 72 -14.69 22.85 -13.43
CA VAL A 72 -16.13 22.57 -13.33
C VAL A 72 -16.82 22.65 -14.70
N PHE A 73 -16.44 23.62 -15.53
CA PHE A 73 -16.92 23.74 -16.91
C PHE A 73 -16.55 22.53 -17.78
N LYS A 74 -15.42 21.86 -17.48
CA LYS A 74 -15.02 20.58 -18.12
C LYS A 74 -15.71 19.35 -17.50
N GLY A 75 -16.73 19.54 -16.67
CA GLY A 75 -17.57 18.46 -16.11
C GLY A 75 -16.94 17.68 -14.94
N LYS A 76 -15.97 18.26 -14.23
CA LYS A 76 -15.34 17.67 -13.04
C LYS A 76 -16.01 18.17 -11.75
N ASP A 77 -15.95 17.36 -10.69
CA ASP A 77 -16.63 17.63 -9.42
C ASP A 77 -16.05 18.87 -8.68
N PRO A 78 -16.87 19.87 -8.30
CA PRO A 78 -16.39 21.10 -7.66
C PRO A 78 -15.88 20.92 -6.22
N GLN A 79 -16.24 19.83 -5.53
CA GLN A 79 -15.91 19.57 -4.12
C GLN A 79 -14.84 18.49 -3.96
N ARG A 80 -14.70 17.59 -4.94
CA ARG A 80 -13.71 16.50 -4.95
C ARG A 80 -12.61 16.71 -5.98
N ASP A 81 -12.94 17.05 -7.22
CA ASP A 81 -11.98 16.98 -8.34
C ASP A 81 -11.25 18.32 -8.55
N CYS A 82 -11.97 19.43 -8.47
CA CYS A 82 -11.47 20.77 -8.82
C CYS A 82 -10.67 21.46 -7.71
N HIS A 83 -9.69 20.75 -7.16
CA HIS A 83 -8.73 21.26 -6.17
C HIS A 83 -7.27 21.01 -6.60
N ASN A 84 -6.34 21.70 -5.96
CA ASN A 84 -4.92 21.34 -6.01
C ASN A 84 -4.63 20.23 -5.00
N TYR A 85 -4.33 19.02 -5.50
CA TYR A 85 -3.81 17.91 -4.69
C TYR A 85 -2.30 17.84 -4.89
N ILE A 86 -1.53 17.91 -3.80
CA ILE A 86 -0.06 17.87 -3.85
C ILE A 86 0.40 16.42 -4.09
N LYS A 87 0.71 16.10 -5.35
CA LYS A 87 1.11 14.76 -5.80
C LYS A 87 2.60 14.49 -5.60
N LEU A 88 3.45 15.53 -5.72
CA LEU A 88 4.90 15.43 -5.60
C LEU A 88 5.44 16.41 -4.55
N LEU A 89 6.40 15.94 -3.75
CA LEU A 89 7.15 16.72 -2.77
C LEU A 89 8.54 16.09 -2.61
N LEU A 90 9.56 16.74 -3.18
CA LEU A 90 10.91 16.22 -3.33
C LEU A 90 11.94 17.24 -2.81
N GLN A 91 13.08 16.77 -2.30
CA GLN A 91 14.22 17.64 -2.02
C GLN A 91 14.90 18.02 -3.33
N LEU A 92 15.13 19.31 -3.59
CA LEU A 92 15.87 19.79 -4.77
C LEU A 92 17.34 20.03 -4.44
N ASN A 93 17.58 20.83 -3.40
CA ASN A 93 18.90 21.14 -2.86
C ASN A 93 18.75 21.42 -1.34
N SER A 94 19.78 21.93 -0.66
CA SER A 94 19.73 22.19 0.78
C SER A 94 18.80 23.34 1.20
N THR A 95 18.46 24.26 0.28
CA THR A 95 17.63 25.45 0.57
C THR A 95 16.22 25.38 -0.02
N HIS A 96 15.95 24.48 -0.96
CA HIS A 96 14.68 24.38 -1.69
C HIS A 96 14.13 22.96 -1.76
N LEU A 97 12.80 22.87 -1.67
CA LEU A 97 12.01 21.71 -2.08
C LEU A 97 11.41 21.97 -3.47
N TYR A 98 11.14 20.89 -4.20
CA TYR A 98 10.38 20.88 -5.43
C TYR A 98 9.02 20.22 -5.18
N THR A 99 7.93 20.83 -5.64
CA THR A 99 6.58 20.27 -5.48
C THR A 99 5.75 20.42 -6.74
N CYS A 100 4.82 19.49 -6.96
CA CYS A 100 3.81 19.59 -8.01
C CYS A 100 2.45 19.13 -7.50
N GLY A 101 1.39 19.72 -8.04
CA GLY A 101 0.02 19.31 -7.75
C GLY A 101 -0.94 19.51 -8.92
N THR A 102 -2.12 18.88 -8.82
CA THR A 102 -3.13 18.81 -9.89
C THR A 102 -3.71 20.17 -10.29
N CYS A 103 -3.64 21.17 -9.40
CA CYS A 103 -4.11 22.55 -9.61
C CYS A 103 -5.47 22.66 -10.33
N ALA A 104 -6.47 21.87 -9.90
CA ALA A 104 -7.79 21.75 -10.53
C ALA A 104 -7.71 21.41 -12.04
N PHE A 105 -7.12 20.26 -12.37
CA PHE A 105 -6.94 19.77 -13.75
C PHE A 105 -6.16 20.76 -14.65
N SER A 106 -5.17 21.43 -14.06
CA SER A 106 -4.22 22.33 -14.71
C SER A 106 -2.87 22.20 -14.00
N PRO A 107 -2.24 21.02 -14.02
CA PRO A 107 -1.14 20.67 -13.13
C PRO A 107 0.03 21.64 -13.24
N ALA A 108 0.59 22.03 -12.10
CA ALA A 108 1.68 22.98 -12.02
C ALA A 108 2.73 22.48 -11.01
N CYS A 109 3.97 22.93 -11.20
CA CYS A 109 5.07 22.70 -10.27
C CYS A 109 5.61 24.03 -9.73
N ALA A 110 6.18 24.00 -8.54
CA ALA A 110 6.69 25.17 -7.82
C ALA A 110 7.88 24.80 -6.92
N TYR A 111 8.66 25.82 -6.58
CA TYR A 111 9.78 25.72 -5.63
C TYR A 111 9.34 26.26 -4.27
N ILE A 112 9.76 25.60 -3.18
CA ILE A 112 9.50 26.05 -1.81
C ILE A 112 10.83 26.34 -1.11
N ASN A 113 10.97 27.57 -0.63
CA ASN A 113 12.08 27.97 0.22
C ASN A 113 11.98 27.29 1.60
N VAL A 114 12.98 26.49 1.98
CA VAL A 114 12.98 25.70 3.23
C VAL A 114 13.03 26.57 4.49
N GLN A 115 13.79 27.67 4.43
CA GLN A 115 14.01 28.57 5.56
C GLN A 115 12.70 29.28 5.94
N HIS A 116 12.04 29.91 4.97
CA HIS A 116 10.81 30.67 5.20
C HIS A 116 9.52 29.81 5.12
N PHE A 117 9.58 28.65 4.46
CA PHE A 117 8.44 27.82 4.09
C PHE A 117 7.38 28.59 3.29
N SER A 118 7.85 29.21 2.22
CA SER A 118 7.08 29.98 1.24
C SER A 118 7.36 29.49 -0.17
N LEU A 119 6.41 29.69 -1.09
CA LEU A 119 6.66 29.52 -2.53
C LEU A 119 7.67 30.57 -2.98
N GLU A 120 8.61 30.16 -3.83
CA GLU A 120 9.65 31.03 -4.38
C GLU A 120 9.06 32.06 -5.36
N ARG A 121 9.66 33.25 -5.44
CA ARG A 121 9.11 34.39 -6.19
C ARG A 121 10.15 35.05 -7.08
N ASP A 122 9.70 35.49 -8.25
CA ASP A 122 10.53 36.26 -9.18
C ASP A 122 10.74 37.72 -8.71
N ALA A 123 11.54 38.48 -9.45
CA ALA A 123 11.83 39.89 -9.15
C ALA A 123 10.61 40.83 -9.23
N SER A 124 9.47 40.37 -9.76
CA SER A 124 8.19 41.09 -9.72
C SER A 124 7.32 40.73 -8.50
N GLY A 125 7.78 39.79 -7.66
CA GLY A 125 7.05 39.25 -6.52
C GLY A 125 6.02 38.20 -6.88
N LYS A 126 5.91 37.79 -8.15
CA LYS A 126 5.02 36.71 -8.60
C LYS A 126 5.63 35.35 -8.27
N VAL A 127 4.80 34.36 -7.96
CA VAL A 127 5.27 32.99 -7.68
C VAL A 127 5.88 32.36 -8.93
N VAL A 128 7.06 31.76 -8.79
CA VAL A 128 7.71 30.97 -9.85
C VAL A 128 6.96 29.65 -10.01
N LEU A 129 6.31 29.46 -11.16
CA LEU A 129 5.54 28.27 -11.51
C LEU A 129 6.03 27.69 -12.84
N GLU A 130 6.24 26.38 -12.86
CA GLU A 130 6.45 25.60 -14.09
C GLU A 130 5.17 24.88 -14.51
N ASP A 131 5.07 24.55 -15.81
CA ASP A 131 4.07 23.61 -16.32
C ASP A 131 4.29 22.21 -15.73
N GLY A 132 3.24 21.67 -15.10
CA GLY A 132 3.24 20.33 -14.52
C GLY A 132 2.85 19.23 -15.52
N LYS A 133 2.48 19.56 -16.77
CA LYS A 133 2.12 18.58 -17.80
C LYS A 133 3.21 17.53 -17.99
N GLY A 134 2.87 16.25 -17.80
CA GLY A 134 3.82 15.14 -17.91
C GLY A 134 4.83 15.03 -16.76
N ARG A 135 4.77 15.92 -15.76
CA ARG A 135 5.48 15.83 -14.47
C ARG A 135 4.53 15.38 -13.34
N CYS A 136 3.29 15.85 -13.39
CA CYS A 136 2.21 15.62 -12.42
C CYS A 136 0.90 15.30 -13.17
N PRO A 137 0.03 14.40 -12.65
CA PRO A 137 -1.23 14.09 -13.31
C PRO A 137 -2.23 15.26 -13.18
N PHE A 138 -3.19 15.28 -14.12
CA PHE A 138 -4.33 16.20 -14.09
C PHE A 138 -5.38 15.78 -13.04
N ASP A 139 -5.67 14.48 -12.99
CA ASP A 139 -6.68 13.90 -12.12
C ASP A 139 -6.08 13.49 -10.75
N PRO A 140 -6.72 13.83 -9.62
CA PRO A 140 -6.20 13.48 -8.29
C PRO A 140 -6.18 11.97 -8.02
N GLU A 141 -7.03 11.17 -8.65
CA GLU A 141 -7.04 9.71 -8.45
C GLU A 141 -5.97 8.98 -9.27
N TYR A 142 -5.43 9.61 -10.33
CA TYR A 142 -4.35 8.99 -11.10
C TYR A 142 -3.07 8.86 -10.28
N ARG A 143 -2.40 7.72 -10.45
CA ARG A 143 -1.13 7.42 -9.79
C ARG A 143 0.02 7.95 -10.62
N SER A 144 1.00 8.50 -9.91
CA SER A 144 2.20 9.08 -10.48
C SER A 144 3.38 8.78 -9.58
N THR A 145 4.58 8.80 -10.15
CA THR A 145 5.82 8.69 -9.40
C THR A 145 6.87 9.64 -9.97
N ALA A 146 7.78 10.12 -9.14
CA ALA A 146 8.91 10.90 -9.61
C ALA A 146 10.10 10.81 -8.65
N VAL A 147 11.29 11.07 -9.18
CA VAL A 147 12.54 11.18 -8.42
C VAL A 147 13.36 12.35 -8.98
N MET A 148 13.95 13.12 -8.06
CA MET A 148 14.87 14.21 -8.39
C MET A 148 16.30 13.66 -8.39
N VAL A 149 17.03 13.83 -9.49
CA VAL A 149 18.39 13.29 -9.66
C VAL A 149 19.29 14.37 -10.26
N ASP A 150 20.25 14.88 -9.47
CA ASP A 150 21.20 15.93 -9.86
C ASP A 150 20.53 17.20 -10.44
N GLY A 151 19.28 17.48 -10.05
CA GLY A 151 18.47 18.60 -10.57
C GLY A 151 17.70 18.30 -11.87
N GLU A 152 17.79 17.09 -12.41
CA GLU A 152 16.86 16.58 -13.44
C GLU A 152 15.68 15.87 -12.75
N LEU A 153 14.43 16.21 -13.13
CA LEU A 153 13.23 15.52 -12.65
C LEU A 153 12.89 14.36 -13.59
N TYR A 154 12.90 13.15 -13.04
CA TYR A 154 12.43 11.94 -13.71
C TYR A 154 11.02 11.60 -13.20
N ALA A 155 10.02 11.51 -14.07
CA ALA A 155 8.62 11.32 -13.69
C ALA A 155 7.91 10.24 -14.53
N GLY A 156 6.95 9.53 -13.92
CA GLY A 156 6.02 8.61 -14.58
C GLY A 156 4.59 8.98 -14.21
N THR A 157 3.78 9.39 -15.19
CA THR A 157 2.42 9.92 -15.00
C THR A 157 1.64 9.90 -16.32
N VAL A 158 0.39 10.36 -16.34
CA VAL A 158 -0.31 10.77 -17.56
C VAL A 158 -0.05 12.24 -17.88
N SER A 159 0.08 12.59 -19.17
CA SER A 159 0.39 13.94 -19.67
C SER A 159 -0.81 14.74 -20.16
N ASN A 160 -2.03 14.21 -20.14
CA ASN A 160 -3.23 14.90 -20.61
C ASN A 160 -4.41 14.83 -19.64
N PHE A 161 -5.47 15.59 -19.96
CA PHE A 161 -6.68 15.71 -19.14
C PHE A 161 -7.53 14.42 -19.13
N GLN A 162 -7.52 13.69 -20.25
CA GLN A 162 -8.29 12.47 -20.48
C GLN A 162 -7.69 11.23 -19.80
N GLY A 163 -6.40 11.27 -19.45
CA GLY A 163 -5.66 10.17 -18.82
C GLY A 163 -5.20 9.05 -19.76
N ASN A 164 -5.28 9.25 -21.08
CA ASN A 164 -4.93 8.25 -22.10
C ASN A 164 -3.60 8.54 -22.83
N GLU A 165 -2.85 9.56 -22.41
CA GLU A 165 -1.45 9.77 -22.79
C GLU A 165 -0.53 9.45 -21.59
N PRO A 166 -0.19 8.18 -21.34
CA PRO A 166 0.82 7.84 -20.34
C PRO A 166 2.22 8.22 -20.81
N THR A 167 3.07 8.70 -19.90
CA THR A 167 4.46 9.03 -20.21
C THR A 167 5.41 8.69 -19.07
N ILE A 168 6.61 8.23 -19.45
CA ILE A 168 7.80 8.35 -18.60
C ILE A 168 8.66 9.47 -19.18
N SER A 169 8.97 10.47 -18.38
CA SER A 169 9.63 11.71 -18.80
C SER A 169 10.85 12.05 -17.96
N ARG A 170 11.75 12.85 -18.55
CA ARG A 170 12.88 13.51 -17.88
C ARG A 170 12.91 14.97 -18.28
N SER A 171 12.76 15.87 -17.32
CA SER A 171 12.73 17.33 -17.53
C SER A 171 13.84 18.02 -16.75
N GLN A 172 14.44 19.05 -17.37
CA GLN A 172 15.38 19.99 -16.75
C GLN A 172 15.21 21.34 -17.43
N GLU A 173 15.28 22.42 -16.65
CA GLU A 173 15.01 23.80 -17.07
C GLU A 173 15.86 24.29 -18.27
N SER A 174 17.03 23.68 -18.49
CA SER A 174 18.02 24.07 -19.52
C SER A 174 18.30 22.99 -20.58
N ARG A 175 17.47 21.93 -20.69
CA ARG A 175 17.68 20.84 -21.65
C ARG A 175 16.38 20.40 -22.33
N ILE A 176 16.50 19.82 -23.52
CA ILE A 176 15.41 19.14 -24.22
C ILE A 176 14.84 18.05 -23.30
N ALA A 177 13.56 18.17 -22.95
CA ALA A 177 12.87 17.17 -22.15
C ALA A 177 12.72 15.88 -22.95
N LEU A 178 13.14 14.76 -22.37
CA LEU A 178 12.93 13.44 -22.97
C LEU A 178 11.62 12.85 -22.45
N LYS A 179 10.92 12.11 -23.31
CA LYS A 179 9.67 11.41 -23.00
C LYS A 179 9.62 10.08 -23.76
N THR A 180 8.82 9.13 -23.28
CA THR A 180 8.38 7.98 -24.09
C THR A 180 7.53 8.45 -25.27
N GLU A 181 7.62 7.75 -26.41
CA GLU A 181 6.81 8.07 -27.58
C GLU A 181 5.43 7.40 -27.49
N ASN A 182 4.37 8.21 -27.56
CA ASN A 182 2.99 7.74 -27.40
C ASN A 182 2.51 6.94 -28.62
N SER A 183 2.94 7.33 -29.82
CA SER A 183 2.55 6.71 -31.10
C SER A 183 3.00 5.25 -31.21
N LEU A 184 4.05 4.87 -30.48
CA LEU A 184 4.59 3.50 -30.44
C LEU A 184 3.94 2.61 -29.36
N ASN A 185 2.93 3.11 -28.63
CA ASN A 185 2.13 2.33 -27.67
C ASN A 185 2.95 1.64 -26.55
N TRP A 186 4.14 2.17 -26.22
CA TRP A 186 5.09 1.61 -25.24
C TRP A 186 4.55 1.41 -23.81
N LEU A 187 3.38 1.99 -23.48
CA LEU A 187 2.75 1.96 -22.16
C LEU A 187 1.24 1.75 -22.31
N GLN A 188 0.67 0.77 -21.63
CA GLN A 188 -0.71 0.29 -21.86
C GLN A 188 -1.65 0.51 -20.66
N ASP A 189 -2.17 1.74 -20.51
CA ASP A 189 -2.93 2.21 -19.33
C ASP A 189 -2.18 1.97 -18.00
N PRO A 190 -0.93 2.45 -17.84
CA PRO A 190 -0.10 2.16 -16.67
C PRO A 190 -0.55 2.86 -15.39
N ALA A 191 -0.73 2.09 -14.33
CA ALA A 191 -0.82 2.57 -12.96
C ALA A 191 0.58 2.59 -12.33
N PHE A 192 1.21 3.76 -12.27
CA PHE A 192 2.52 3.95 -11.63
C PHE A 192 2.50 3.65 -10.13
N VAL A 193 3.59 3.05 -9.62
CA VAL A 193 3.73 2.63 -8.21
C VAL A 193 4.94 3.28 -7.55
N GLY A 194 6.07 3.39 -8.24
CA GLY A 194 7.31 3.94 -7.68
C GLY A 194 8.41 4.15 -8.71
N SER A 195 9.39 4.99 -8.38
CA SER A 195 10.64 5.17 -9.13
C SER A 195 11.84 5.20 -8.20
N ALA A 196 12.94 4.59 -8.61
CA ALA A 196 14.17 4.50 -7.81
C ALA A 196 15.40 4.88 -8.64
N TYR A 197 16.19 5.81 -8.12
CA TYR A 197 17.51 6.14 -8.64
C TYR A 197 18.55 5.22 -7.98
N LEU A 198 19.30 4.48 -8.80
CA LEU A 198 20.35 3.58 -8.36
C LEU A 198 21.71 4.10 -8.84
N ARG A 199 22.52 4.54 -7.87
CA ARG A 199 23.83 5.14 -8.10
C ARG A 199 24.92 4.08 -8.15
N GLU A 200 24.98 3.36 -9.25
CA GLU A 200 25.93 2.26 -9.50
C GLU A 200 27.36 2.80 -9.84
N SER A 201 27.52 4.13 -9.95
CA SER A 201 28.77 4.85 -10.26
C SER A 201 29.81 5.01 -9.12
N LEU A 202 29.62 4.37 -7.95
CA LEU A 202 30.49 4.54 -6.77
C LEU A 202 30.99 3.21 -6.18
N PRO A 203 32.19 3.17 -5.53
CA PRO A 203 33.10 4.29 -5.30
C PRO A 203 33.98 4.64 -6.52
N ALA A 204 34.43 5.89 -6.57
CA ALA A 204 35.37 6.34 -7.60
C ALA A 204 36.69 5.55 -7.52
N GLY A 205 37.10 4.96 -8.65
CA GLY A 205 38.30 4.12 -8.75
C GLY A 205 38.03 2.61 -8.88
N ASN A 206 36.77 2.15 -8.73
CA ASN A 206 36.42 0.77 -9.08
C ASN A 206 36.54 0.56 -10.61
N PRO A 207 37.33 -0.41 -11.12
CA PRO A 207 37.41 -0.71 -12.55
C PRO A 207 36.09 -1.16 -13.20
N GLU A 208 35.12 -1.62 -12.40
CA GLU A 208 33.79 -2.05 -12.88
C GLU A 208 32.73 -0.94 -12.92
N GLY A 209 33.01 0.27 -12.40
CA GLY A 209 32.00 1.30 -12.06
C GLY A 209 31.05 1.73 -13.20
N ASP A 210 29.81 2.03 -12.83
CA ASP A 210 28.61 1.86 -13.67
C ASP A 210 27.79 3.14 -14.02
N ASP A 211 26.98 3.11 -15.09
CA ASP A 211 26.04 4.18 -15.42
C ASP A 211 24.99 4.22 -14.32
N ASP A 212 24.79 5.38 -13.72
CA ASP A 212 23.61 5.66 -12.90
C ASP A 212 22.30 5.34 -13.66
N LYS A 213 21.38 4.59 -13.03
CA LYS A 213 20.12 4.17 -13.66
C LYS A 213 18.91 4.64 -12.85
N VAL A 214 17.83 5.01 -13.54
CA VAL A 214 16.53 5.29 -12.92
C VAL A 214 15.56 4.20 -13.34
N TYR A 215 15.01 3.49 -12.36
CA TYR A 215 14.04 2.42 -12.54
C TYR A 215 12.63 2.93 -12.25
N PHE A 216 11.65 2.47 -13.04
CA PHE A 216 10.23 2.77 -12.87
C PHE A 216 9.44 1.48 -12.68
N PHE A 217 8.50 1.51 -11.72
CA PHE A 217 7.66 0.38 -11.33
C PHE A 217 6.19 0.76 -11.53
N PHE A 218 5.47 -0.04 -12.31
CA PHE A 218 4.06 0.20 -12.66
C PHE A 218 3.37 -1.13 -12.99
N SER A 219 2.04 -1.11 -13.04
CA SER A 219 1.25 -2.21 -13.61
C SER A 219 0.46 -1.71 -14.81
N GLU A 220 0.35 -2.49 -15.88
CA GLU A 220 -0.31 -2.11 -17.12
C GLU A 220 -1.09 -3.28 -17.73
N THR A 221 -1.79 -3.07 -18.85
CA THR A 221 -2.42 -4.14 -19.62
C THR A 221 -1.38 -4.89 -20.47
N GLY A 222 -1.09 -6.15 -20.12
CA GLY A 222 -0.12 -6.99 -20.81
C GLY A 222 -0.65 -7.51 -22.16
N LYS A 223 -0.36 -6.79 -23.24
CA LYS A 223 -0.78 -7.15 -24.61
C LYS A 223 -0.05 -8.38 -25.18
N GLU A 224 1.00 -8.86 -24.52
CA GLU A 224 1.69 -10.09 -24.89
C GLU A 224 0.98 -11.38 -24.44
N PHE A 225 -0.16 -11.27 -23.77
CA PHE A 225 -0.98 -12.41 -23.31
C PHE A 225 -2.38 -12.38 -23.94
N ASP A 226 -2.69 -13.41 -24.72
CA ASP A 226 -4.02 -13.61 -25.32
C ASP A 226 -4.95 -14.35 -24.33
N TYR A 227 -5.74 -13.58 -23.59
CA TYR A 227 -6.79 -14.05 -22.69
C TYR A 227 -8.08 -13.26 -22.93
N PHE A 228 -9.22 -13.86 -22.58
CA PHE A 228 -10.56 -13.24 -22.73
C PHE A 228 -10.75 -11.92 -21.95
N GLU A 229 -9.86 -11.60 -21.00
CA GLU A 229 -9.86 -10.35 -20.24
C GLU A 229 -8.49 -9.65 -20.34
N ASN A 230 -8.48 -8.31 -20.29
CA ASN A 230 -7.26 -7.49 -20.25
C ASN A 230 -6.41 -7.86 -19.03
N THR A 231 -5.40 -8.71 -19.24
CA THR A 231 -4.54 -9.23 -18.18
C THR A 231 -3.63 -8.12 -17.64
N ILE A 232 -3.77 -7.78 -16.35
CA ILE A 232 -2.92 -6.77 -15.71
C ILE A 232 -1.58 -7.41 -15.33
N VAL A 233 -0.49 -6.85 -15.84
CA VAL A 233 0.89 -7.30 -15.61
C VAL A 233 1.69 -6.27 -14.83
N SER A 234 2.69 -6.72 -14.06
CA SER A 234 3.64 -5.83 -13.38
C SER A 234 4.89 -5.62 -14.22
N ARG A 235 5.34 -4.37 -14.33
CA ARG A 235 6.50 -3.96 -15.12
C ARG A 235 7.59 -3.33 -14.26
N ILE A 236 8.82 -3.54 -14.69
CA ILE A 236 9.99 -2.76 -14.30
C ILE A 236 10.63 -2.22 -15.58
N ALA A 237 10.64 -0.90 -15.74
CA ALA A 237 11.38 -0.22 -16.80
C ALA A 237 12.65 0.40 -16.23
N ARG A 238 13.63 0.68 -17.09
CA ARG A 238 14.86 1.40 -16.74
C ARG A 238 15.18 2.46 -17.78
N VAL A 239 15.72 3.58 -17.34
CA VAL A 239 16.36 4.59 -18.20
C VAL A 239 17.76 4.90 -17.66
N CYS A 240 18.69 5.16 -18.57
CA CYS A 240 20.05 5.56 -18.22
C CYS A 240 20.08 7.06 -17.86
N LYS A 241 20.68 7.42 -16.74
CA LYS A 241 21.29 8.75 -16.57
C LYS A 241 22.55 8.79 -17.46
N VAL A 242 23.03 9.97 -17.82
CA VAL A 242 24.14 10.09 -18.79
C VAL A 242 25.51 9.94 -18.09
N GLY A 243 26.02 8.70 -17.85
CA GLY A 243 27.38 8.55 -17.29
C GLY A 243 27.93 7.18 -16.81
N ARG A 244 28.35 6.30 -17.74
CA ARG A 244 29.42 5.25 -17.67
C ARG A 244 29.20 3.84 -17.02
N ARG A 245 28.72 2.84 -17.81
CA ARG A 245 28.86 1.33 -17.75
C ARG A 245 27.70 0.46 -17.16
N GLN A 246 27.86 -0.87 -17.11
CA GLN A 246 26.82 -1.87 -16.73
C GLN A 246 27.30 -3.14 -15.98
N GLN A 247 26.77 -3.38 -14.77
CA GLN A 247 26.87 -4.55 -13.88
C GLN A 247 25.87 -4.34 -12.70
N TRP A 248 25.20 -5.26 -11.99
CA TRP A 248 24.84 -6.69 -12.11
C TRP A 248 23.38 -6.89 -11.59
N GLY A 249 22.68 -7.99 -11.89
CA GLY A 249 21.50 -8.43 -11.10
C GLY A 249 20.45 -9.29 -11.82
N LEU A 250 19.44 -9.80 -11.08
CA LEU A 250 18.30 -10.55 -11.65
C LEU A 250 17.51 -9.72 -12.69
N VAL A 251 17.31 -8.44 -12.40
CA VAL A 251 16.70 -7.45 -13.30
C VAL A 251 17.57 -7.24 -14.54
N GLN A 252 18.89 -7.10 -14.38
CA GLN A 252 19.80 -6.92 -15.51
C GLN A 252 19.89 -8.18 -16.39
N ARG A 253 19.73 -9.39 -15.83
CA ARG A 253 19.61 -10.63 -16.62
C ARG A 253 18.40 -10.63 -17.56
N ALA A 254 17.26 -10.07 -17.15
CA ALA A 254 16.11 -9.90 -18.04
C ALA A 254 16.42 -8.92 -19.19
N PHE A 255 17.01 -7.76 -18.88
CA PHE A 255 17.43 -6.78 -19.90
C PHE A 255 18.60 -7.27 -20.80
N GLY A 256 19.32 -8.32 -20.39
CA GLY A 256 20.31 -9.03 -21.19
C GLY A 256 19.76 -10.21 -22.03
N GLY A 257 18.49 -10.58 -21.84
CA GLY A 257 17.85 -11.71 -22.54
C GLY A 257 17.45 -11.41 -23.99
N LEU A 258 16.58 -12.25 -24.56
CA LEU A 258 15.94 -11.95 -25.85
C LEU A 258 14.88 -10.85 -25.71
N TYR A 259 14.62 -10.14 -26.80
CA TYR A 259 13.56 -9.14 -26.89
C TYR A 259 12.24 -9.81 -27.32
N LYS A 260 11.12 -9.11 -27.14
CA LYS A 260 9.89 -9.40 -27.87
C LYS A 260 9.67 -8.35 -28.95
N GLU A 261 9.15 -8.80 -30.08
CA GLU A 261 8.66 -7.96 -31.18
C GLU A 261 7.14 -8.12 -31.29
N VAL A 262 6.45 -7.09 -31.77
CA VAL A 262 5.02 -7.12 -32.07
C VAL A 262 4.81 -7.11 -33.58
N ASN A 263 4.10 -8.13 -34.10
CA ASN A 263 3.63 -8.10 -35.47
C ASN A 263 2.60 -6.97 -35.59
N ARG A 264 2.92 -5.91 -36.35
CA ARG A 264 2.05 -4.73 -36.46
C ARG A 264 0.71 -5.02 -37.17
N GLU A 265 0.62 -6.07 -37.99
CA GLU A 265 -0.61 -6.45 -38.70
C GLU A 265 -1.55 -7.30 -37.84
N THR A 266 -1.03 -8.32 -37.15
CA THR A 266 -1.83 -9.23 -36.31
C THR A 266 -1.93 -8.78 -34.85
N GLN A 267 -1.13 -7.80 -34.43
CA GLN A 267 -0.93 -7.35 -33.04
C GLN A 267 -0.44 -8.45 -32.08
N GLN A 268 0.06 -9.57 -32.62
CA GLN A 268 0.60 -10.68 -31.82
C GLN A 268 2.08 -10.46 -31.47
N TRP A 269 2.45 -10.85 -30.26
CA TRP A 269 3.81 -10.74 -29.73
C TRP A 269 4.57 -12.06 -29.84
N TYR A 270 5.81 -12.01 -30.33
CA TYR A 270 6.71 -13.17 -30.40
C TYR A 270 8.09 -12.82 -29.82
N THR A 271 8.89 -13.86 -29.56
CA THR A 271 10.28 -13.72 -29.12
C THR A 271 11.14 -13.44 -30.34
N ASP A 272 11.88 -12.33 -30.35
CA ASP A 272 12.85 -12.07 -31.41
C ASP A 272 14.11 -12.93 -31.20
N THR A 273 14.54 -13.61 -32.26
CA THR A 273 15.75 -14.43 -32.33
C THR A 273 16.76 -13.88 -33.34
N SER A 274 16.52 -12.69 -33.89
CA SER A 274 17.35 -12.03 -34.89
C SER A 274 18.71 -11.57 -34.31
N PRO A 275 19.72 -11.31 -35.16
CA PRO A 275 20.99 -10.75 -34.70
C PRO A 275 20.81 -9.34 -34.11
N VAL A 276 20.81 -9.25 -32.78
CA VAL A 276 20.71 -7.99 -32.03
C VAL A 276 21.83 -7.01 -32.46
N PRO A 277 21.51 -5.76 -32.83
CA PRO A 277 22.52 -4.83 -33.36
C PRO A 277 23.43 -4.25 -32.27
N GLU A 278 24.74 -4.17 -32.53
CA GLU A 278 25.69 -3.55 -31.60
C GLU A 278 25.91 -2.04 -31.88
N PRO A 279 26.10 -1.19 -30.84
CA PRO A 279 26.02 -1.53 -29.42
C PRO A 279 24.61 -1.90 -28.97
N ARG A 280 24.47 -2.97 -28.18
CA ARG A 280 23.18 -3.58 -27.81
C ARG A 280 22.09 -2.54 -27.41
N PRO A 281 20.86 -2.65 -27.92
CA PRO A 281 19.75 -1.75 -27.59
C PRO A 281 19.45 -1.66 -26.09
N GLY A 282 19.09 -0.47 -25.62
CA GLY A 282 18.73 -0.24 -24.22
C GLY A 282 19.90 -0.38 -23.23
N THR A 283 21.14 -0.35 -23.73
CA THR A 283 22.35 -0.26 -22.91
C THR A 283 22.79 1.18 -22.72
N CYS A 284 23.36 1.47 -21.54
CA CYS A 284 23.88 2.79 -21.23
C CYS A 284 25.28 2.99 -21.83
N ILE A 285 25.73 4.24 -22.03
CA ILE A 285 26.96 4.54 -22.77
C ILE A 285 28.18 4.15 -21.93
N THR A 286 28.74 2.98 -22.20
CA THR A 286 29.88 2.39 -21.48
C THR A 286 31.25 2.94 -21.94
N SER A 287 32.37 2.55 -21.34
CA SER A 287 33.69 2.97 -21.85
C SER A 287 34.09 2.25 -23.14
N HIS A 288 33.65 1.00 -23.35
CA HIS A 288 33.77 0.30 -24.66
C HIS A 288 32.95 1.04 -25.72
N THR A 289 31.73 1.44 -25.34
CA THR A 289 30.96 2.60 -25.86
C THR A 289 31.82 3.68 -26.53
N ARG A 290 32.64 4.33 -25.68
CA ARG A 290 33.49 5.47 -26.04
C ARG A 290 34.74 5.10 -26.83
N HIS A 291 35.31 3.90 -26.66
CA HIS A 291 36.38 3.40 -27.54
C HIS A 291 35.88 3.23 -28.98
N LEU A 292 34.61 2.91 -29.19
CA LEU A 292 33.93 2.93 -30.49
C LEU A 292 33.50 4.36 -30.93
N LYS A 293 34.05 5.40 -30.29
CA LYS A 293 33.76 6.85 -30.50
C LYS A 293 32.33 7.30 -30.13
N ILE A 294 31.50 6.43 -29.55
CA ILE A 294 30.13 6.78 -29.12
C ILE A 294 30.17 7.34 -27.69
N ASN A 295 30.07 8.67 -27.56
CA ASN A 295 30.13 9.39 -26.28
C ASN A 295 28.75 9.76 -25.71
N SER A 296 27.71 9.76 -26.55
CA SER A 296 26.33 10.11 -26.22
C SER A 296 25.34 9.22 -26.96
N SER A 297 24.09 9.12 -26.49
CA SER A 297 23.00 8.45 -27.22
C SER A 297 22.70 9.10 -28.57
N LEU A 298 22.99 10.40 -28.72
CA LEU A 298 22.95 11.15 -29.99
C LEU A 298 23.97 10.66 -31.05
N GLN A 299 24.86 9.74 -30.68
CA GLN A 299 25.87 9.13 -31.54
C GLN A 299 25.66 7.61 -31.68
N MET A 300 24.52 7.09 -31.20
CA MET A 300 24.18 5.68 -31.33
C MET A 300 23.72 5.40 -32.78
N PRO A 301 24.17 4.32 -33.44
CA PRO A 301 23.78 4.04 -34.83
C PRO A 301 22.27 3.87 -35.01
N ASP A 302 21.72 4.39 -36.10
CA ASP A 302 20.26 4.37 -36.38
C ASP A 302 19.64 2.96 -36.33
N ARG A 303 20.40 1.93 -36.73
CA ARG A 303 19.98 0.53 -36.60
C ARG A 303 19.61 0.13 -35.16
N VAL A 304 20.31 0.68 -34.17
CA VAL A 304 20.05 0.44 -32.74
C VAL A 304 18.85 1.26 -32.26
N LEU A 305 18.78 2.53 -32.70
CA LEU A 305 17.70 3.47 -32.34
C LEU A 305 16.35 3.11 -32.97
N ASN A 306 16.35 2.43 -34.12
CA ASN A 306 15.14 1.92 -34.75
C ASN A 306 14.76 0.53 -34.21
N PHE A 307 15.72 -0.36 -33.96
CA PHE A 307 15.43 -1.67 -33.34
C PHE A 307 14.66 -1.50 -32.00
N ILE A 308 15.14 -0.63 -31.10
CA ILE A 308 14.51 -0.42 -29.78
C ILE A 308 13.09 0.16 -29.84
N LYS A 309 12.67 0.78 -30.96
CA LYS A 309 11.32 1.36 -31.09
C LYS A 309 10.23 0.30 -31.14
N ASP A 310 10.53 -0.85 -31.76
CA ASP A 310 9.65 -2.01 -31.86
C ASP A 310 10.02 -3.12 -30.85
N HIS A 311 11.27 -3.14 -30.36
CA HIS A 311 11.81 -4.12 -29.42
C HIS A 311 12.01 -3.55 -28.01
N PHE A 312 10.99 -2.90 -27.45
CA PHE A 312 11.04 -2.26 -26.12
C PHE A 312 10.72 -3.22 -24.96
N LEU A 313 10.12 -4.38 -25.23
CA LEU A 313 9.76 -5.40 -24.25
C LEU A 313 10.81 -6.53 -24.23
N MET A 314 11.18 -7.01 -23.04
CA MET A 314 12.05 -8.19 -22.88
C MET A 314 11.21 -9.46 -22.83
N ASP A 315 11.71 -10.55 -23.40
CA ASP A 315 11.04 -11.86 -23.40
C ASP A 315 11.11 -12.56 -22.03
N SER A 316 12.28 -12.53 -21.40
CA SER A 316 12.52 -13.22 -20.13
C SER A 316 11.98 -12.43 -18.93
N PRO A 317 10.97 -12.93 -18.18
CA PRO A 317 10.40 -12.21 -17.05
C PRO A 317 11.32 -12.23 -15.83
N VAL A 318 11.29 -11.15 -15.04
CA VAL A 318 12.00 -11.07 -13.75
C VAL A 318 11.29 -11.95 -12.71
N ARG A 319 11.69 -13.22 -12.61
CA ARG A 319 11.12 -14.19 -11.66
C ARG A 319 11.71 -14.00 -10.25
N SER A 320 10.84 -14.06 -9.24
CA SER A 320 11.17 -14.13 -7.82
C SER A 320 10.13 -14.99 -7.08
N GLN A 321 10.46 -15.45 -5.87
CA GLN A 321 9.49 -16.13 -5.00
C GLN A 321 8.79 -15.11 -4.08
N PRO A 322 7.45 -15.19 -3.89
CA PRO A 322 6.75 -14.34 -2.93
C PRO A 322 7.26 -14.54 -1.50
N LEU A 323 7.57 -13.45 -0.80
CA LEU A 323 7.98 -13.50 0.61
C LEU A 323 6.80 -13.72 1.57
N LEU A 324 5.62 -13.22 1.21
CA LEU A 324 4.39 -13.31 1.98
C LEU A 324 3.21 -13.37 1.01
N LEU A 325 2.31 -14.33 1.21
CA LEU A 325 0.98 -14.38 0.60
C LEU A 325 -0.04 -14.28 1.73
N GLN A 326 -1.05 -13.41 1.57
CA GLN A 326 -2.04 -13.13 2.60
C GLN A 326 -3.39 -12.86 1.93
N SER A 327 -4.43 -13.59 2.32
CA SER A 327 -5.79 -13.45 1.78
C SER A 327 -6.68 -12.53 2.62
N GLN A 328 -6.35 -12.31 3.89
CA GLN A 328 -7.19 -11.59 4.86
C GLN A 328 -6.92 -10.07 4.93
N ARG A 329 -5.97 -9.55 4.13
CA ARG A 329 -5.55 -8.13 4.11
C ARG A 329 -5.03 -7.77 2.72
N ARG A 330 -5.37 -6.57 2.22
CA ARG A 330 -4.85 -6.02 0.97
C ARG A 330 -3.85 -4.90 1.28
N TYR A 331 -2.56 -5.18 1.06
CA TYR A 331 -1.51 -4.18 1.29
C TYR A 331 -1.48 -3.12 0.16
N GLN A 332 -1.35 -1.84 0.52
CA GLN A 332 -1.21 -0.71 -0.39
C GLN A 332 0.22 -0.15 -0.44
N ARG A 333 0.98 -0.29 0.64
CA ARG A 333 2.34 0.25 0.79
C ARG A 333 3.25 -0.72 1.52
N ILE A 334 4.52 -0.70 1.17
CA ILE A 334 5.61 -1.40 1.86
C ILE A 334 6.76 -0.44 2.11
N SER A 335 7.42 -0.59 3.24
CA SER A 335 8.76 -0.04 3.48
C SER A 335 9.58 -1.05 4.28
N VAL A 336 10.87 -1.15 4.02
CA VAL A 336 11.74 -2.18 4.63
C VAL A 336 12.91 -1.51 5.35
N HIS A 337 13.27 -2.03 6.52
CA HIS A 337 14.44 -1.60 7.27
C HIS A 337 15.27 -2.82 7.71
N ARG A 338 16.59 -2.74 7.50
CA ARG A 338 17.53 -3.77 7.95
C ARG A 338 17.92 -3.52 9.41
N ALA A 339 17.30 -4.26 10.32
CA ALA A 339 17.52 -4.18 11.75
C ALA A 339 18.72 -5.04 12.20
N GLN A 340 19.43 -4.61 13.24
CA GLN A 340 20.47 -5.38 13.91
C GLN A 340 19.89 -6.04 15.18
N GLY A 341 19.81 -7.37 15.20
CA GLY A 341 19.53 -8.15 16.40
C GLY A 341 20.81 -8.52 17.15
N LEU A 342 20.71 -9.33 18.21
CA LEU A 342 21.85 -9.82 19.00
C LEU A 342 22.74 -10.79 18.21
N HIS A 343 22.18 -11.54 17.26
CA HIS A 343 22.85 -12.66 16.58
C HIS A 343 22.86 -12.56 15.05
N GLY A 344 22.30 -11.51 14.46
CA GLY A 344 22.22 -11.34 13.01
C GLY A 344 21.57 -10.03 12.59
N THR A 345 21.56 -9.77 11.27
CA THR A 345 20.77 -8.69 10.66
C THR A 345 19.51 -9.25 10.01
N TYR A 346 18.41 -8.53 10.15
CA TYR A 346 17.08 -8.98 9.75
C TYR A 346 16.37 -7.91 8.93
N ASP A 347 15.70 -8.31 7.87
CA ASP A 347 14.84 -7.41 7.09
C ASP A 347 13.46 -7.34 7.77
N VAL A 348 13.14 -6.17 8.32
CA VAL A 348 11.84 -5.85 8.92
C VAL A 348 10.99 -5.11 7.90
N LEU A 349 9.82 -5.67 7.60
CA LEU A 349 8.83 -5.15 6.67
C LEU A 349 7.77 -4.38 7.45
N PHE A 350 7.46 -3.17 6.99
CA PHE A 350 6.32 -2.36 7.43
C PHE A 350 5.33 -2.30 6.27
N LEU A 351 4.13 -2.87 6.46
CA LEU A 351 3.12 -3.07 5.42
C LEU A 351 1.84 -2.32 5.76
N GLY A 352 1.47 -1.32 4.96
CA GLY A 352 0.26 -0.53 5.13
C GLY A 352 -0.92 -1.16 4.41
N THR A 353 -2.07 -1.30 5.08
CA THR A 353 -3.29 -1.91 4.51
C THR A 353 -4.24 -0.87 3.91
N ASP A 354 -5.27 -1.35 3.22
CA ASP A 354 -6.42 -0.56 2.78
C ASP A 354 -7.41 -0.23 3.90
N ASP A 355 -7.42 -0.98 5.01
CA ASP A 355 -8.25 -0.73 6.19
C ASP A 355 -7.56 0.08 7.32
N GLY A 356 -6.48 0.79 7.00
CA GLY A 356 -5.81 1.73 7.91
C GLY A 356 -4.98 1.10 9.02
N ARG A 357 -4.37 -0.05 8.75
CA ARG A 357 -3.43 -0.73 9.65
C ARG A 357 -2.01 -0.72 9.10
N LEU A 358 -1.06 -0.88 10.02
CA LEU A 358 0.34 -1.15 9.75
C LEU A 358 0.68 -2.51 10.33
N HIS A 359 0.98 -3.48 9.48
CA HIS A 359 1.61 -4.74 9.90
C HIS A 359 3.11 -4.50 9.98
N LYS A 360 3.73 -4.94 11.07
CA LYS A 360 5.18 -5.09 11.18
C LYS A 360 5.50 -6.58 11.12
N ALA A 361 6.41 -6.96 10.25
CA ALA A 361 6.82 -8.35 10.06
C ALA A 361 8.34 -8.47 9.91
N VAL A 362 8.90 -9.63 10.20
CA VAL A 362 10.32 -9.95 10.00
C VAL A 362 10.47 -11.11 9.02
N ARG A 363 11.44 -10.99 8.11
CA ARG A 363 11.88 -12.11 7.28
C ARG A 363 12.80 -13.04 8.07
N VAL A 364 12.43 -14.31 8.12
CA VAL A 364 13.15 -15.43 8.75
C VAL A 364 13.43 -16.53 7.71
N ASN A 365 14.26 -17.53 8.02
CA ASN A 365 14.58 -18.59 7.05
C ASN A 365 13.35 -19.40 6.60
N ARG A 366 12.31 -19.49 7.44
CA ARG A 366 11.05 -20.19 7.14
C ARG A 366 9.96 -19.32 6.48
N GLY A 367 10.24 -18.05 6.15
CA GLY A 367 9.29 -17.15 5.49
C GLY A 367 9.21 -15.77 6.14
N VAL A 368 8.00 -15.27 6.39
CA VAL A 368 7.76 -13.97 7.03
C VAL A 368 6.84 -14.14 8.25
N HIS A 369 7.33 -13.73 9.42
CA HIS A 369 6.57 -13.72 10.67
C HIS A 369 6.01 -12.32 10.95
N ILE A 370 4.71 -12.19 11.15
CA ILE A 370 4.05 -10.91 11.49
C ILE A 370 4.13 -10.72 13.01
N ILE A 371 4.91 -9.73 13.44
CA ILE A 371 5.20 -9.39 14.84
C ILE A 371 4.01 -8.70 15.49
N GLU A 372 3.41 -7.73 14.79
CA GLU A 372 2.28 -6.94 15.31
C GLU A 372 1.42 -6.33 14.19
N GLU A 373 0.11 -6.24 14.45
CA GLU A 373 -0.84 -5.44 13.67
C GLU A 373 -1.19 -4.17 14.47
N ILE A 374 -0.92 -3.00 13.90
CA ILE A 374 -1.13 -1.69 14.55
C ILE A 374 -2.25 -0.96 13.81
N ARG A 375 -3.38 -0.68 14.48
CA ARG A 375 -4.43 0.17 13.92
C ARG A 375 -3.99 1.63 13.97
N LEU A 376 -3.76 2.24 12.81
CA LEU A 376 -3.27 3.62 12.73
C LEU A 376 -4.35 4.61 13.15
N PHE A 377 -5.59 4.43 12.69
CA PHE A 377 -6.72 5.33 12.97
C PHE A 377 -8.03 4.59 13.30
N PRO A 378 -8.95 5.20 14.08
CA PRO A 378 -10.28 4.64 14.30
C PRO A 378 -11.05 4.41 12.99
N ASP A 379 -10.93 5.33 12.04
CA ASP A 379 -11.85 5.45 10.90
C ASP A 379 -11.47 4.61 9.67
N GLY A 380 -10.55 3.65 9.86
CA GLY A 380 -10.22 2.60 8.87
C GLY A 380 -9.65 3.09 7.54
N GLN A 381 -9.14 4.32 7.48
CA GLN A 381 -8.74 4.96 6.23
C GLN A 381 -7.46 4.34 5.62
N PRO A 382 -7.41 4.11 4.29
CA PRO A 382 -6.30 3.44 3.63
C PRO A 382 -4.95 4.14 3.81
N VAL A 383 -3.87 3.37 3.89
CA VAL A 383 -2.50 3.87 4.04
C VAL A 383 -1.96 4.33 2.68
N LEU A 384 -2.14 5.62 2.39
CA LEU A 384 -1.76 6.27 1.13
C LEU A 384 -0.25 6.40 0.94
N GLN A 385 0.51 6.52 2.04
CA GLN A 385 1.96 6.60 2.00
C GLN A 385 2.60 6.08 3.28
N LEU A 386 3.76 5.43 3.13
CA LEU A 386 4.68 5.09 4.22
C LEU A 386 6.03 5.78 3.97
N LEU A 387 6.68 6.22 5.05
CA LEU A 387 8.01 6.82 5.04
C LEU A 387 8.78 6.40 6.31
N LEU A 388 10.07 6.08 6.17
CA LEU A 388 10.91 5.62 7.28
C LEU A 388 11.96 6.67 7.65
N ASP A 389 12.06 6.96 8.95
CA ASP A 389 13.18 7.67 9.58
C ASP A 389 14.28 6.66 9.90
N HIS A 390 15.25 6.55 8.99
CA HIS A 390 16.42 5.67 9.14
C HIS A 390 17.55 6.30 9.96
N ASP A 391 17.63 7.64 10.02
CA ASP A 391 18.88 8.37 10.30
C ASP A 391 18.93 9.10 11.65
N LYS A 392 17.89 9.06 12.49
CA LYS A 392 18.03 9.48 13.91
C LYS A 392 19.16 8.76 14.65
N ALA A 393 19.58 7.57 14.21
CA ALA A 393 20.77 6.87 14.67
C ALA A 393 22.10 7.54 14.25
N ARG A 394 22.13 8.18 13.08
CA ARG A 394 23.35 8.68 12.42
C ARG A 394 23.57 10.18 12.64
N ALA A 395 22.50 10.97 12.68
CA ALA A 395 22.54 12.41 12.92
C ALA A 395 23.17 12.75 14.29
N ARG A 396 22.76 12.06 15.37
CA ARG A 396 23.34 12.24 16.72
C ARG A 396 24.81 11.85 16.81
N ALA A 397 25.27 10.84 16.06
CA ALA A 397 26.68 10.45 16.06
C ALA A 397 27.57 11.55 15.45
N ARG A 398 27.12 12.20 14.36
CA ARG A 398 27.81 13.37 13.80
C ARG A 398 27.78 14.58 14.73
N GLY A 399 26.65 14.84 15.38
CA GLY A 399 26.52 15.91 16.38
C GLY A 399 27.50 15.74 17.54
N ALA A 400 27.61 14.53 18.09
CA ALA A 400 28.54 14.22 19.18
C ALA A 400 30.02 14.39 18.76
N LEU A 401 30.38 14.00 17.53
CA LEU A 401 31.75 14.13 17.03
C LEU A 401 32.21 15.59 16.88
N LEU A 402 31.29 16.50 16.55
CA LEU A 402 31.57 17.92 16.34
C LEU A 402 31.78 18.72 17.64
N VAL A 403 31.39 18.19 18.80
CA VAL A 403 31.68 18.82 20.11
C VAL A 403 33.10 18.46 20.61
N GLY A 404 33.76 17.47 19.99
CA GLY A 404 35.04 16.93 20.46
C GLY A 404 36.31 17.65 20.01
N TRP A 405 36.22 18.69 19.17
CA TRP A 405 37.38 19.37 18.55
C TRP A 405 37.30 20.90 18.66
N GLY A 406 37.23 21.39 19.90
CA GLY A 406 37.51 22.79 20.23
C GLY A 406 39.02 23.03 20.34
N THR A 407 39.51 24.12 19.76
CA THR A 407 40.96 24.43 19.65
C THR A 407 41.65 24.65 21.00
N GLU A 408 42.80 24.02 21.20
CA GLU A 408 43.71 24.36 22.31
C GLU A 408 44.15 25.83 22.20
N THR A 409 43.98 26.58 23.28
CA THR A 409 44.62 27.89 23.50
C THR A 409 45.07 28.00 24.95
N SER A 410 46.17 28.71 25.19
CA SER A 410 46.97 28.57 26.40
C SER A 410 46.52 29.48 27.56
N ALA A 411 45.92 28.88 28.59
CA ALA A 411 45.90 29.45 29.95
C ALA A 411 45.76 28.35 31.01
N GLY A 412 46.69 28.28 31.96
CA GLY A 412 46.65 27.28 33.02
C GLY A 412 45.61 27.62 34.11
N ARG A 413 44.55 26.82 34.21
CA ARG A 413 43.68 26.79 35.41
C ARG A 413 43.08 25.40 35.56
N ALA A 414 43.19 24.81 36.75
CA ALA A 414 42.56 23.53 37.06
C ALA A 414 41.04 23.70 37.06
N VAL A 415 40.36 23.09 36.08
CA VAL A 415 38.89 22.99 36.05
C VAL A 415 38.49 21.67 36.68
N GLN A 416 37.56 21.74 37.62
CA GLN A 416 37.08 20.58 38.38
C GLN A 416 36.28 19.64 37.47
N GLU A 417 36.54 18.35 37.59
CA GLU A 417 35.98 17.32 36.71
C GLU A 417 34.43 17.31 36.78
N PRO A 418 33.72 17.56 35.66
CA PRO A 418 32.27 17.67 35.68
C PRO A 418 31.65 16.28 35.83
N THR A 419 30.90 16.09 36.92
CA THR A 419 30.15 14.83 37.16
C THR A 419 29.23 14.53 35.96
N PRO A 420 29.26 13.29 35.42
CA PRO A 420 28.50 12.97 34.21
C PRO A 420 27.00 13.12 34.45
N PRO A 421 26.24 13.78 33.56
CA PRO A 421 24.81 13.95 33.72
C PRO A 421 24.10 12.59 33.70
N THR A 422 23.41 12.25 34.78
CA THR A 422 22.74 10.95 34.98
C THR A 422 21.50 10.72 34.09
N GLN A 423 21.21 11.61 33.15
CA GLN A 423 20.23 11.40 32.10
C GLN A 423 20.88 10.80 30.84
N ALA A 424 20.88 9.48 30.76
CA ALA A 424 21.23 8.77 29.53
C ALA A 424 20.30 9.22 28.38
N CYS A 425 20.86 9.88 27.36
CA CYS A 425 20.11 10.29 26.18
C CYS A 425 19.35 9.10 25.57
N PRO A 426 18.02 9.20 25.33
CA PRO A 426 17.26 8.08 24.79
C PRO A 426 17.86 7.58 23.48
N LEU A 427 18.16 6.29 23.42
CA LEU A 427 18.62 5.61 22.20
C LEU A 427 17.69 5.96 21.04
N PRO A 428 18.22 6.48 19.92
CA PRO A 428 17.39 6.98 18.83
C PRO A 428 16.48 5.88 18.30
N GLN A 429 15.18 6.15 18.34
CA GLN A 429 14.16 5.22 17.85
C GLN A 429 13.93 5.55 16.38
N GLY A 430 14.10 4.57 15.49
CA GLY A 430 13.60 4.69 14.12
C GLY A 430 12.08 4.81 14.13
N LEU A 431 11.53 5.55 13.16
CA LEU A 431 10.11 5.91 13.11
C LEU A 431 9.54 5.59 11.72
N VAL A 432 8.30 5.11 11.70
CA VAL A 432 7.45 5.02 10.52
C VAL A 432 6.47 6.19 10.55
N TYR A 433 6.37 6.94 9.46
CA TYR A 433 5.27 7.85 9.22
C TYR A 433 4.30 7.21 8.24
N ALA A 434 3.01 7.28 8.54
CA ALA A 434 1.95 6.70 7.72
C ALA A 434 0.85 7.75 7.47
N ALA A 435 0.55 8.02 6.20
CA ALA A 435 -0.46 9.02 5.81
C ALA A 435 -1.76 8.36 5.31
N THR A 436 -2.88 9.03 5.57
CA THR A 436 -4.24 8.63 5.17
C THR A 436 -5.02 9.84 4.61
N TYR A 437 -6.27 9.65 4.20
CA TYR A 437 -7.11 10.77 3.78
C TYR A 437 -7.42 11.78 4.91
N ALA A 438 -7.37 11.37 6.18
CA ALA A 438 -7.76 12.22 7.31
C ALA A 438 -6.58 12.72 8.16
N ALA A 439 -5.50 11.95 8.28
CA ALA A 439 -4.43 12.23 9.24
C ALA A 439 -3.11 11.50 8.92
N VAL A 440 -2.04 11.90 9.62
CA VAL A 440 -0.70 11.28 9.57
C VAL A 440 -0.35 10.70 10.95
N ALA A 441 0.13 9.46 10.98
CA ALA A 441 0.55 8.77 12.19
C ALA A 441 2.08 8.68 12.27
N GLN A 442 2.64 8.80 13.47
CA GLN A 442 4.04 8.50 13.79
C GLN A 442 4.08 7.25 14.70
N VAL A 443 4.83 6.24 14.27
CA VAL A 443 4.93 4.93 14.93
C VAL A 443 6.40 4.57 15.11
N PRO A 444 6.90 4.30 16.34
CA PRO A 444 8.25 3.77 16.54
C PRO A 444 8.46 2.43 15.82
N PHE A 445 9.70 2.03 15.55
CA PHE A 445 10.00 0.71 15.00
C PHE A 445 9.65 -0.44 15.97
N ALA A 446 9.76 -0.24 17.29
CA ALA A 446 9.39 -1.24 18.30
C ALA A 446 9.09 -0.61 19.67
N ASN A 447 8.17 -1.21 20.42
CA ASN A 447 7.88 -0.87 21.82
C ASN A 447 8.09 -2.10 22.72
N CYS A 448 9.35 -2.42 23.03
CA CYS A 448 9.70 -3.63 23.79
C CYS A 448 9.05 -3.71 25.18
N SER A 449 8.62 -2.58 25.75
CA SER A 449 7.91 -2.50 27.04
C SER A 449 6.51 -3.13 27.03
N LEU A 450 5.98 -3.51 25.86
CA LEU A 450 4.77 -4.33 25.74
C LEU A 450 4.99 -5.76 26.24
N TYR A 451 6.19 -6.31 26.02
CA TYR A 451 6.55 -7.70 26.36
C TYR A 451 7.06 -7.76 27.81
N ARG A 452 6.31 -8.41 28.71
CA ARG A 452 6.52 -8.32 30.16
C ARG A 452 7.24 -9.53 30.77
N SER A 453 7.27 -10.66 30.08
CA SER A 453 8.07 -11.85 30.46
C SER A 453 9.15 -12.18 29.42
N CYS A 454 10.08 -13.07 29.80
CA CYS A 454 11.09 -13.60 28.89
C CYS A 454 10.47 -14.25 27.66
N GLY A 455 9.46 -15.11 27.86
CA GLY A 455 8.76 -15.78 26.76
C GLY A 455 8.07 -14.79 25.83
N GLU A 456 7.33 -13.79 26.33
CA GLU A 456 6.70 -12.77 25.46
C GLU A 456 7.74 -12.00 24.62
N CYS A 457 8.90 -11.73 25.18
CA CYS A 457 9.98 -10.99 24.51
C CYS A 457 10.68 -11.81 23.41
N VAL A 458 10.75 -13.14 23.58
CA VAL A 458 11.34 -14.08 22.60
C VAL A 458 10.30 -14.50 21.55
N LEU A 459 9.09 -14.87 21.95
CA LEU A 459 7.97 -15.27 21.06
C LEU A 459 7.57 -14.16 20.07
N ALA A 460 7.70 -12.90 20.47
CA ALA A 460 7.46 -11.77 19.57
C ALA A 460 8.44 -11.67 18.39
N ARG A 461 9.57 -12.39 18.41
CA ARG A 461 10.58 -12.45 17.33
C ARG A 461 10.96 -11.05 16.80
N ASP A 462 10.99 -10.04 17.67
CA ASP A 462 11.19 -8.64 17.30
C ASP A 462 12.70 -8.32 17.28
N PRO A 463 13.35 -8.08 16.11
CA PRO A 463 14.80 -7.87 16.06
C PRO A 463 15.29 -6.70 16.90
N PHE A 464 14.43 -5.71 17.14
CA PHE A 464 14.75 -4.55 17.96
C PHE A 464 14.67 -4.83 19.47
N CYS A 465 14.15 -5.97 19.93
CA CYS A 465 13.86 -6.25 21.34
C CYS A 465 14.53 -7.54 21.83
N ALA A 466 15.12 -7.50 23.02
CA ALA A 466 15.74 -8.65 23.68
C ALA A 466 15.46 -8.63 25.18
N TRP A 467 15.35 -9.81 25.79
CA TRP A 467 15.15 -9.94 27.24
C TRP A 467 16.49 -9.73 27.96
N SER A 468 16.51 -8.81 28.92
CA SER A 468 17.71 -8.43 29.67
C SER A 468 17.40 -8.48 31.16
N SER A 469 17.91 -9.53 31.81
CA SER A 469 17.79 -9.93 33.24
C SER A 469 16.38 -10.06 33.84
N SER A 470 15.53 -9.05 33.64
CA SER A 470 14.27 -8.80 34.36
C SER A 470 13.24 -8.01 33.54
N ALA A 471 13.58 -7.56 32.32
CA ALA A 471 12.67 -6.84 31.43
C ALA A 471 13.07 -7.01 29.96
N CYS A 472 12.09 -6.91 29.05
CA CYS A 472 12.34 -6.77 27.61
C CYS A 472 12.82 -5.35 27.30
N ARG A 473 13.95 -5.21 26.59
CA ARG A 473 14.60 -3.92 26.32
C ARG A 473 14.99 -3.81 24.84
N ARG A 474 15.21 -2.59 24.36
CA ARG A 474 15.66 -2.36 22.98
C ARG A 474 17.13 -2.78 22.82
N VAL A 475 17.43 -3.50 21.74
CA VAL A 475 18.80 -3.83 21.31
C VAL A 475 19.55 -2.56 20.89
N THR A 476 20.79 -2.40 21.34
CA THR A 476 21.66 -1.29 20.94
C THR A 476 22.24 -1.51 19.54
N PRO A 477 22.29 -0.49 18.66
CA PRO A 477 23.06 -0.58 17.41
C PRO A 477 24.52 -0.92 17.72
N HIS A 478 25.04 -2.00 17.13
CA HIS A 478 26.32 -2.62 17.49
C HIS A 478 26.35 -3.13 18.94
N PRO A 479 25.68 -4.26 19.26
CA PRO A 479 25.91 -4.96 20.53
C PRO A 479 27.39 -5.41 20.61
N PRO A 480 28.00 -5.44 21.81
CA PRO A 480 29.36 -5.97 21.98
C PRO A 480 29.40 -7.45 21.56
N ALA A 481 30.53 -7.90 21.02
CA ALA A 481 30.69 -9.21 20.38
C ALA A 481 30.28 -10.42 21.26
N HIS A 482 30.27 -10.26 22.58
CA HIS A 482 29.66 -11.19 23.54
C HIS A 482 28.60 -10.44 24.38
N PRO A 483 27.32 -10.40 23.94
CA PRO A 483 26.27 -9.67 24.63
C PRO A 483 25.80 -10.44 25.88
N GLN A 484 26.56 -10.35 26.97
CA GLN A 484 26.27 -11.08 28.20
C GLN A 484 24.84 -10.79 28.71
N HIS A 485 24.07 -11.85 28.93
CA HIS A 485 22.72 -11.84 29.51
C HIS A 485 21.60 -11.20 28.66
N GLY A 486 21.78 -11.06 27.35
CA GLY A 486 20.70 -10.79 26.40
C GLY A 486 20.11 -12.08 25.82
N ALA A 487 18.79 -12.28 25.91
CA ALA A 487 18.09 -13.40 25.30
C ALA A 487 17.16 -12.92 24.17
N GLN A 488 17.39 -13.43 22.96
CA GLN A 488 16.61 -13.15 21.75
C GLN A 488 16.77 -14.35 20.81
N ASP A 489 15.66 -14.82 20.21
CA ASP A 489 15.69 -15.72 19.06
C ASP A 489 14.57 -15.31 18.10
N ILE A 490 14.97 -14.94 16.88
CA ILE A 490 14.07 -14.47 15.82
C ILE A 490 13.61 -15.63 14.93
N GLU A 491 14.42 -16.69 14.81
CA GLU A 491 14.25 -17.78 13.87
C GLU A 491 13.40 -18.92 14.46
N GLY A 492 13.72 -19.37 15.67
CA GLY A 492 12.99 -20.43 16.38
C GLY A 492 11.92 -19.92 17.34
N ALA A 493 12.20 -18.80 18.01
CA ALA A 493 11.59 -18.37 19.28
C ALA A 493 11.73 -19.42 20.41
N ASP A 494 12.92 -20.02 20.51
CA ASP A 494 13.31 -20.99 21.54
C ASP A 494 13.27 -20.41 22.96
N THR A 495 12.09 -20.44 23.58
CA THR A 495 11.89 -20.03 24.99
C THR A 495 12.43 -21.06 25.97
N GLU A 496 12.42 -22.36 25.61
CA GLU A 496 12.81 -23.45 26.51
C GLU A 496 14.30 -23.39 26.86
N ARG A 497 15.19 -23.02 25.93
CA ARG A 497 16.61 -22.80 26.25
C ARG A 497 16.86 -21.43 26.88
N LEU A 498 16.18 -20.39 26.40
CA LEU A 498 16.49 -19.00 26.75
C LEU A 498 15.90 -18.51 28.08
N CYS A 499 14.79 -19.10 28.54
CA CYS A 499 14.04 -18.59 29.70
C CYS A 499 14.14 -19.46 30.97
N LEU A 500 15.07 -20.43 31.04
CA LEU A 500 15.24 -21.42 32.13
C LEU A 500 15.46 -20.87 33.56
N ARG A 501 15.64 -19.57 33.76
CA ARG A 501 15.78 -19.01 35.11
C ARG A 501 14.43 -19.03 35.81
N ALA A 502 14.26 -19.90 36.81
CA ALA A 502 13.01 -20.20 37.51
C ALA A 502 12.22 -19.01 38.10
N ASN A 503 12.81 -17.81 38.20
CA ASN A 503 12.11 -16.57 38.62
C ASN A 503 11.55 -15.74 37.45
N ALA A 504 11.78 -16.10 36.18
CA ALA A 504 11.29 -15.37 35.00
C ALA A 504 9.78 -15.55 34.71
N SER A 505 9.11 -16.41 35.49
CA SER A 505 7.69 -16.75 35.40
C SER A 505 6.80 -15.98 36.38
N GLN A 506 7.37 -15.24 37.34
CA GLN A 506 6.58 -14.50 38.33
C GLN A 506 5.85 -13.31 37.68
N PRO A 507 4.53 -13.17 37.84
CA PRO A 507 3.81 -12.01 37.32
C PRO A 507 4.15 -10.75 38.12
N ARG A 508 4.23 -9.61 37.45
CA ARG A 508 4.02 -8.30 38.10
C ARG A 508 2.53 -7.97 38.02
N PRO A 509 1.79 -7.93 39.14
CA PRO A 509 0.42 -7.42 39.17
C PRO A 509 0.39 -5.95 38.74
N ARG A 510 -0.78 -5.48 38.28
CA ARG A 510 -0.98 -4.08 37.86
C ARG A 510 -1.13 -3.09 39.03
N ILE A 511 -0.86 -3.52 40.26
CA ILE A 511 -1.21 -2.81 41.51
C ILE A 511 -0.02 -2.81 42.46
N LEU A 512 0.28 -1.65 43.05
CA LEU A 512 1.16 -1.53 44.21
C LEU A 512 0.45 -2.11 45.45
N LEU A 513 0.71 -3.39 45.75
CA LEU A 513 0.36 -4.02 47.01
C LEU A 513 1.62 -4.67 47.60
N THR A 514 1.91 -4.37 48.86
CA THR A 514 3.08 -4.87 49.59
C THR A 514 3.01 -6.37 49.83
N SER A 515 4.14 -7.06 49.66
CA SER A 515 4.21 -8.53 49.73
C SER A 515 4.26 -9.04 51.17
N ALA A 516 3.37 -9.98 51.49
CA ALA A 516 3.51 -10.93 52.59
C ALA A 516 2.85 -12.26 52.18
N SER A 517 3.68 -13.29 51.93
CA SER A 517 3.32 -14.72 51.78
C SER A 517 2.01 -15.07 51.03
N GLY A 518 2.12 -15.38 49.74
CA GLY A 518 1.04 -15.98 48.93
C GLY A 518 0.90 -15.35 47.55
N THR A 519 0.39 -16.10 46.57
CA THR A 519 0.12 -15.58 45.22
C THR A 519 -1.05 -14.59 45.26
N PRO A 520 -0.86 -13.31 44.87
CA PRO A 520 -1.91 -12.30 45.03
C PRO A 520 -2.97 -12.41 43.92
N CYS A 521 -3.99 -13.23 44.17
CA CYS A 521 -5.22 -13.28 43.36
C CYS A 521 -6.08 -12.03 43.55
N GLN A 522 -6.76 -11.58 42.48
CA GLN A 522 -7.73 -10.49 42.58
C GLN A 522 -9.01 -10.98 43.28
N GLN A 523 -9.28 -10.42 44.45
CA GLN A 523 -10.47 -10.76 45.25
C GLN A 523 -11.76 -10.27 44.56
N ILE A 524 -12.73 -11.18 44.47
CA ILE A 524 -14.03 -10.97 43.83
C ILE A 524 -15.11 -11.54 44.74
N GLN A 525 -16.01 -10.68 45.21
CA GLN A 525 -17.24 -11.11 45.87
C GLN A 525 -18.39 -11.14 44.85
N LEU A 526 -19.14 -12.22 44.87
CA LEU A 526 -20.26 -12.51 43.96
C LEU A 526 -21.54 -12.77 44.79
N PRO A 527 -22.60 -11.95 44.66
CA PRO A 527 -23.91 -12.28 45.24
C PRO A 527 -24.50 -13.55 44.61
N PRO A 528 -25.36 -14.30 45.32
CA PRO A 528 -26.07 -15.44 44.77
C PRO A 528 -26.84 -15.08 43.49
N ASN A 529 -26.75 -15.93 42.46
CA ASN A 529 -27.32 -15.75 41.12
C ASN A 529 -26.83 -14.53 40.32
N ALA A 530 -25.90 -13.72 40.83
CA ALA A 530 -25.32 -12.61 40.08
C ALA A 530 -24.35 -13.13 39.00
N VAL A 531 -24.37 -12.53 37.81
CA VAL A 531 -23.48 -12.88 36.70
C VAL A 531 -22.29 -11.92 36.65
N ARG A 532 -21.07 -12.44 36.51
CA ARG A 532 -19.84 -11.63 36.37
C ARG A 532 -18.89 -12.23 35.35
N SER A 533 -18.30 -11.37 34.53
CA SER A 533 -17.25 -11.73 33.58
C SER A 533 -15.86 -11.55 34.21
N LEU A 534 -14.99 -12.55 34.07
CA LEU A 534 -13.57 -12.51 34.41
C LEU A 534 -12.77 -12.38 33.11
N PRO A 535 -12.15 -11.22 32.80
CA PRO A 535 -11.47 -11.01 31.52
C PRO A 535 -10.14 -11.78 31.43
N CYS A 536 -9.86 -12.39 30.28
CA CYS A 536 -8.52 -12.90 29.97
C CYS A 536 -8.15 -12.67 28.50
N GLN A 537 -7.20 -11.75 28.29
CA GLN A 537 -6.72 -11.36 26.97
C GLN A 537 -5.19 -11.51 26.94
N PRO A 538 -4.64 -12.54 26.26
CA PRO A 538 -3.21 -12.64 25.96
C PRO A 538 -2.79 -11.55 24.97
N LEU A 539 -1.49 -11.26 24.93
CA LEU A 539 -0.92 -10.28 23.99
C LEU A 539 -0.78 -10.85 22.57
N SER A 540 -0.46 -12.14 22.45
CA SER A 540 -0.39 -12.84 21.16
C SER A 540 -1.78 -13.33 20.73
N ASN A 541 -2.06 -13.19 19.43
CA ASN A 541 -3.22 -13.79 18.78
C ASN A 541 -3.01 -15.27 18.41
N LEU A 542 -1.78 -15.79 18.54
CA LEU A 542 -1.44 -17.20 18.29
C LEU A 542 -1.51 -18.05 19.56
N ALA A 543 -1.48 -17.44 20.75
CA ALA A 543 -1.56 -18.13 22.02
C ALA A 543 -2.95 -18.71 22.31
N SER A 544 -3.00 -19.98 22.72
CA SER A 544 -4.22 -20.55 23.29
C SER A 544 -4.47 -20.01 24.70
N ARG A 545 -5.73 -20.10 25.17
CA ARG A 545 -6.14 -19.73 26.53
C ARG A 545 -6.62 -20.99 27.26
N HIS A 546 -6.12 -21.21 28.47
CA HIS A 546 -6.56 -22.28 29.36
C HIS A 546 -7.01 -21.68 30.70
N TRP A 547 -8.27 -21.91 31.07
CA TRP A 547 -8.81 -21.53 32.37
C TRP A 547 -8.73 -22.72 33.33
N LEU A 548 -8.24 -22.48 34.55
CA LEU A 548 -8.25 -23.44 35.66
C LEU A 548 -9.21 -22.95 36.76
N HIS A 549 -9.89 -23.87 37.43
CA HIS A 549 -10.64 -23.67 38.66
C HIS A 549 -10.08 -24.59 39.74
N ASN A 550 -9.56 -24.03 40.82
CA ASN A 550 -8.87 -24.77 41.90
C ASN A 550 -7.80 -25.74 41.39
N GLY A 551 -7.10 -25.37 40.31
CA GLY A 551 -6.06 -26.17 39.64
C GLY A 551 -6.55 -27.18 38.59
N ALA A 552 -7.85 -27.49 38.54
CA ALA A 552 -8.44 -28.35 37.51
C ALA A 552 -8.84 -27.56 36.25
N LEU A 553 -8.78 -28.16 35.07
CA LEU A 553 -9.18 -27.50 33.82
C LEU A 553 -10.69 -27.21 33.80
N VAL A 554 -11.05 -25.98 33.46
CA VAL A 554 -12.44 -25.55 33.27
C VAL A 554 -13.09 -26.35 32.13
N ASN A 555 -14.25 -26.97 32.43
CA ASN A 555 -14.99 -27.83 31.52
C ASN A 555 -16.19 -27.12 30.86
N ALA A 556 -16.95 -27.82 30.01
CA ALA A 556 -18.09 -27.29 29.27
C ALA A 556 -19.28 -26.79 30.12
N SER A 557 -19.26 -26.94 31.46
CA SER A 557 -20.25 -26.31 32.36
C SER A 557 -19.98 -24.83 32.64
N TYR A 558 -18.99 -24.24 31.94
CA TYR A 558 -18.59 -22.85 32.01
C TYR A 558 -18.64 -22.21 30.62
N LEU A 559 -19.14 -20.97 30.55
CA LEU A 559 -19.17 -20.19 29.31
C LEU A 559 -17.92 -19.30 29.22
N VAL A 560 -17.08 -19.52 28.22
CA VAL A 560 -15.98 -18.61 27.84
C VAL A 560 -16.38 -17.86 26.57
N LEU A 561 -16.28 -16.54 26.59
CA LEU A 561 -16.59 -15.68 25.45
C LEU A 561 -15.46 -15.70 24.39
N PRO A 562 -15.75 -15.33 23.12
CA PRO A 562 -14.74 -15.28 22.05
C PRO A 562 -13.56 -14.33 22.30
N ASP A 563 -13.69 -13.36 23.20
CA ASP A 563 -12.58 -12.49 23.62
C ASP A 563 -11.67 -13.14 24.69
N GLY A 564 -12.08 -14.29 25.24
CA GLY A 564 -11.40 -15.07 26.27
C GLY A 564 -11.96 -14.93 27.67
N ALA A 565 -12.97 -14.08 27.89
CA ALA A 565 -13.50 -13.83 29.22
C ALA A 565 -14.40 -14.97 29.73
N LEU A 566 -14.17 -15.42 30.96
CA LEU A 566 -14.94 -16.48 31.63
C LEU A 566 -16.18 -15.86 32.30
N ILE A 567 -17.37 -16.39 31.99
CA ILE A 567 -18.62 -16.00 32.64
C ILE A 567 -18.87 -16.90 33.85
N LEU A 568 -18.96 -16.29 35.03
CA LEU A 568 -19.35 -16.94 36.28
C LEU A 568 -20.74 -16.49 36.71
N VAL A 569 -21.47 -17.42 37.31
CA VAL A 569 -22.69 -17.17 38.08
C VAL A 569 -22.35 -17.38 39.55
N GLY A 570 -22.83 -16.51 40.44
CA GLY A 570 -22.62 -16.65 41.88
C GLY A 570 -23.41 -17.82 42.48
N SER A 571 -22.76 -18.98 42.62
CA SER A 571 -23.23 -20.11 43.40
C SER A 571 -22.06 -20.70 44.21
N PRO A 572 -22.28 -21.29 45.41
CA PRO A 572 -21.18 -21.71 46.29
C PRO A 572 -20.18 -22.68 45.65
N GLU A 573 -20.64 -23.54 44.74
CA GLU A 573 -19.83 -24.45 43.92
C GLU A 573 -18.82 -23.73 42.97
N ARG A 574 -19.09 -22.46 42.63
CA ARG A 574 -18.24 -21.59 41.79
C ARG A 574 -17.35 -20.67 42.64
N ALA A 575 -17.23 -20.93 43.94
CA ALA A 575 -16.23 -20.28 44.79
C ALA A 575 -14.82 -20.88 44.56
N GLY A 576 -13.79 -20.17 45.02
CA GLY A 576 -12.39 -20.60 44.95
C GLY A 576 -11.57 -19.82 43.93
N THR A 577 -10.44 -20.40 43.50
CA THR A 577 -9.43 -19.71 42.69
C THR A 577 -9.61 -20.02 41.21
N TYR A 578 -9.73 -18.98 40.38
CA TYR A 578 -9.74 -19.07 38.92
C TYR A 578 -8.46 -18.49 38.35
N GLU A 579 -7.75 -19.25 37.52
CA GLU A 579 -6.55 -18.81 36.83
C GLU A 579 -6.73 -18.87 35.32
N CYS A 580 -6.27 -17.85 34.60
CA CYS A 580 -6.16 -17.92 33.15
C CYS A 580 -4.68 -17.98 32.75
N TRP A 581 -4.35 -19.00 31.96
CA TRP A 581 -3.03 -19.25 31.41
C TRP A 581 -3.02 -19.06 29.89
N SER A 582 -1.99 -18.43 29.35
CA SER A 582 -1.69 -18.43 27.91
C SER A 582 -0.65 -19.49 27.59
N LEU A 583 -0.81 -20.21 26.49
CA LEU A 583 0.13 -21.24 26.01
C LEU A 583 0.47 -21.00 24.53
N GLU A 584 1.77 -20.92 24.21
CA GLU A 584 2.29 -20.58 22.87
C GLU A 584 3.69 -21.18 22.69
N GLU A 585 3.91 -22.01 21.67
CA GLU A 585 5.20 -22.66 21.35
C GLU A 585 5.91 -23.25 22.60
N GLY A 586 5.17 -24.03 23.39
CA GLY A 586 5.64 -24.65 24.65
C GLY A 586 5.64 -23.72 25.87
N PHE A 587 5.73 -22.41 25.68
CA PHE A 587 5.77 -21.44 26.78
C PHE A 587 4.39 -21.24 27.42
N ARG A 588 4.32 -21.36 28.76
CA ARG A 588 3.11 -21.06 29.55
C ARG A 588 3.29 -19.83 30.45
N LYS A 589 2.27 -18.98 30.53
CA LYS A 589 2.25 -17.80 31.40
C LYS A 589 0.90 -17.61 32.09
N LEU A 590 0.91 -17.32 33.39
CA LEU A 590 -0.26 -16.87 34.14
C LEU A 590 -0.61 -15.44 33.73
N MET A 591 -1.79 -15.25 33.16
CA MET A 591 -2.28 -13.97 32.64
C MET A 591 -3.15 -13.23 33.67
N ALA A 592 -3.97 -13.96 34.42
CA ALA A 592 -4.79 -13.43 35.50
C ALA A 592 -5.09 -14.52 36.53
N SER A 593 -5.27 -14.12 37.80
CA SER A 593 -5.70 -14.99 38.89
C SER A 593 -6.75 -14.26 39.74
N TYR A 594 -7.86 -14.93 40.05
CA TYR A 594 -9.01 -14.39 40.73
C TYR A 594 -9.42 -15.30 41.89
N CYS A 595 -9.65 -14.74 43.07
CA CYS A 595 -10.25 -15.46 44.18
C CYS A 595 -11.72 -15.05 44.30
N VAL A 596 -12.62 -16.01 44.06
CA VAL A 596 -14.06 -15.80 44.05
C VAL A 596 -14.68 -16.28 45.35
N GLY A 597 -15.22 -15.35 46.12
CA GLY A 597 -16.10 -15.61 47.25
C GLY A 597 -17.57 -15.39 46.87
N VAL A 598 -18.46 -16.17 47.47
CA VAL A 598 -19.91 -15.96 47.37
C VAL A 598 -20.39 -15.30 48.65
N ARG A 599 -21.18 -14.22 48.52
CA ARG A 599 -21.73 -13.52 49.68
C ARG A 599 -22.95 -14.27 50.20
N GLU A 600 -22.87 -14.82 51.41
CA GLU A 600 -24.03 -15.42 52.06
C GLU A 600 -25.19 -14.39 52.20
N PRO A 601 -26.45 -14.81 52.01
CA PRO A 601 -27.59 -13.95 52.35
C PRO A 601 -27.60 -13.75 53.87
N ALA A 602 -27.60 -12.49 54.31
CA ALA A 602 -27.57 -12.17 55.73
C ALA A 602 -28.85 -12.68 56.42
N LEU A 603 -28.73 -13.74 57.22
CA LEU A 603 -29.79 -14.20 58.10
C LEU A 603 -30.02 -13.11 59.17
N GLY A 604 -31.15 -12.41 59.08
CA GLY A 604 -31.58 -11.51 60.14
C GLY A 604 -31.87 -12.28 61.44
N PRO A 605 -31.76 -11.65 62.61
CA PRO A 605 -32.11 -12.30 63.88
C PRO A 605 -33.56 -12.81 63.84
N ALA A 606 -33.78 -14.03 64.35
CA ALA A 606 -35.11 -14.60 64.46
C ALA A 606 -35.88 -13.92 65.61
N ASP A 607 -36.68 -12.90 65.30
CA ASP A 607 -37.57 -12.28 66.29
C ASP A 607 -38.80 -13.16 66.57
N SER A 608 -39.14 -13.31 67.84
CA SER A 608 -39.97 -14.40 68.34
C SER A 608 -41.40 -14.00 68.69
N GLY A 609 -42.22 -13.87 67.64
CA GLY A 609 -43.63 -14.28 67.70
C GLY A 609 -44.67 -13.21 68.02
N ARG A 610 -45.62 -13.05 67.09
CA ARG A 610 -47.02 -12.74 67.42
C ARG A 610 -47.95 -13.60 66.58
N LYS A 611 -49.04 -14.10 67.18
CA LYS A 611 -49.86 -15.17 66.60
C LYS A 611 -50.95 -14.66 65.65
N VAL A 612 -51.03 -15.31 64.49
CA VAL A 612 -52.23 -15.83 63.80
C VAL A 612 -53.47 -14.92 63.73
N ALA A 613 -53.83 -14.56 62.50
CA ALA A 613 -55.21 -14.63 62.00
C ALA A 613 -55.19 -15.43 60.69
N ALA A 614 -56.22 -16.25 60.42
CA ALA A 614 -56.20 -17.21 59.31
C ALA A 614 -56.96 -16.71 58.07
N GLY A 615 -56.39 -16.96 56.89
CA GLY A 615 -57.02 -16.84 55.58
C GLY A 615 -56.76 -18.11 54.78
N ARG A 616 -57.71 -18.52 53.92
CA ARG A 616 -57.74 -19.85 53.28
C ARG A 616 -57.23 -19.81 51.82
N ASP A 617 -56.96 -20.99 51.28
CA ASP A 617 -56.26 -21.26 50.02
C ASP A 617 -56.69 -20.46 48.78
N SER A 618 -55.69 -20.08 47.97
CA SER A 618 -55.80 -20.04 46.51
C SER A 618 -54.45 -20.34 45.86
N LEU A 619 -54.31 -21.52 45.23
CA LEU A 619 -53.12 -21.89 44.45
C LEU A 619 -53.25 -21.30 43.04
N GLU A 620 -52.47 -20.27 42.71
CA GLU A 620 -52.31 -19.81 41.33
C GLU A 620 -50.83 -19.74 40.92
N THR A 621 -50.48 -20.55 39.91
CA THR A 621 -49.17 -20.54 39.25
C THR A 621 -49.11 -19.38 38.26
N VAL A 622 -48.56 -18.23 38.68
CA VAL A 622 -48.36 -17.08 37.78
C VAL A 622 -46.93 -17.02 37.27
N SER A 623 -46.75 -17.36 35.99
CA SER A 623 -45.52 -17.08 35.24
C SER A 623 -45.65 -15.75 34.47
N THR A 624 -44.53 -15.30 33.89
CA THR A 624 -44.43 -14.19 32.92
C THR A 624 -44.91 -12.79 33.37
N SER A 625 -43.97 -12.06 33.98
CA SER A 625 -43.51 -10.73 33.54
C SER A 625 -44.47 -9.53 33.44
N ARG A 626 -44.11 -8.44 34.14
CA ARG A 626 -44.18 -7.07 33.59
C ARG A 626 -43.04 -6.20 34.13
N SER A 627 -42.54 -5.27 33.30
CA SER A 627 -41.33 -4.46 33.56
C SER A 627 -41.62 -2.96 33.55
N THR A 628 -40.99 -2.20 34.46
CA THR A 628 -40.68 -0.75 34.41
C THR A 628 -39.87 -0.41 35.67
N SER A 629 -38.96 0.58 35.75
CA SER A 629 -38.42 1.56 34.79
C SER A 629 -37.03 1.99 35.31
N ALA A 630 -35.91 1.83 34.60
CA ALA A 630 -35.44 2.58 33.43
C ALA A 630 -34.56 3.81 33.76
N VAL A 631 -33.25 3.53 33.92
CA VAL A 631 -32.13 4.48 33.74
C VAL A 631 -30.95 3.64 33.18
N GLY A 632 -30.22 4.03 32.13
CA GLY A 632 -30.43 5.18 31.25
C GLY A 632 -29.52 5.18 29.99
N SER A 633 -28.24 4.83 30.11
CA SER A 633 -27.24 5.03 29.03
C SER A 633 -26.87 3.76 28.27
N ALA A 634 -26.84 3.87 26.93
CA ALA A 634 -26.81 2.74 26.00
C ALA A 634 -25.46 2.00 25.86
N ALA A 635 -25.55 0.67 25.72
CA ALA A 635 -24.54 -0.15 25.05
C ALA A 635 -25.21 -1.36 24.34
N ALA A 636 -24.85 -1.58 23.07
CA ALA A 636 -25.05 -2.81 22.30
C ALA A 636 -26.39 -3.58 22.47
N ARG A 637 -27.41 -3.22 21.67
CA ARG A 637 -28.39 -4.24 21.23
C ARG A 637 -27.71 -5.18 20.24
N LEU A 638 -27.64 -6.48 20.54
CA LEU A 638 -27.65 -7.50 19.50
C LEU A 638 -29.11 -7.62 19.01
N GLU A 639 -29.47 -6.73 18.10
CA GLU A 639 -30.80 -6.69 17.52
C GLU A 639 -30.86 -7.73 16.39
N GLY A 640 -31.52 -8.85 16.65
CA GLY A 640 -31.80 -9.89 15.66
C GLY A 640 -32.81 -9.39 14.63
N LYS A 641 -32.37 -8.49 13.74
CA LYS A 641 -33.20 -7.88 12.71
C LYS A 641 -33.74 -8.95 11.77
N THR A 642 -35.04 -9.21 11.88
CA THR A 642 -35.79 -9.90 10.85
C THR A 642 -35.92 -8.97 9.65
N TYR A 643 -35.05 -9.18 8.64
CA TYR A 643 -35.04 -8.45 7.35
C TYR A 643 -36.35 -8.53 6.55
N TRP A 644 -37.41 -9.14 7.09
CA TRP A 644 -38.74 -9.27 6.50
C TRP A 644 -39.36 -7.93 6.08
N THR A 645 -39.21 -6.87 6.88
CA THR A 645 -39.75 -5.54 6.52
C THR A 645 -38.98 -4.92 5.35
N GLU A 646 -37.65 -4.99 5.37
CA GLU A 646 -36.78 -4.51 4.30
C GLU A 646 -36.99 -5.32 3.00
N PHE A 647 -37.12 -6.65 3.11
CA PHE A 647 -37.46 -7.56 2.01
C PHE A 647 -38.83 -7.24 1.38
N LEU A 648 -39.88 -7.06 2.20
CA LEU A 648 -41.20 -6.67 1.69
C LEU A 648 -41.18 -5.32 0.98
N VAL A 649 -40.46 -4.32 1.51
CA VAL A 649 -40.27 -3.03 0.85
C VAL A 649 -39.55 -3.19 -0.49
N MET A 650 -38.47 -3.99 -0.54
CA MET A 650 -37.74 -4.25 -1.79
C MET A 650 -38.58 -5.01 -2.81
N CYS A 651 -39.42 -5.97 -2.39
CA CYS A 651 -40.38 -6.64 -3.28
C CYS A 651 -41.43 -5.68 -3.85
N VAL A 652 -41.96 -4.77 -3.04
CA VAL A 652 -42.92 -3.75 -3.50
C VAL A 652 -42.27 -2.76 -4.46
N LEU A 653 -41.04 -2.29 -4.16
CA LEU A 653 -40.29 -1.40 -5.06
C LEU A 653 -39.92 -2.10 -6.38
N PHE A 654 -39.55 -3.38 -6.34
CA PHE A 654 -39.28 -4.17 -7.55
C PHE A 654 -40.55 -4.36 -8.39
N ALA A 655 -41.68 -4.70 -7.77
CA ALA A 655 -42.96 -4.82 -8.45
C ALA A 655 -43.39 -3.48 -9.10
N ALA A 656 -43.22 -2.36 -8.39
CA ALA A 656 -43.47 -1.03 -8.94
C ALA A 656 -42.55 -0.69 -10.13
N ALA A 657 -41.26 -1.01 -10.04
CA ALA A 657 -40.30 -0.81 -11.13
C ALA A 657 -40.65 -1.65 -12.37
N VAL A 658 -41.04 -2.92 -12.18
CA VAL A 658 -41.50 -3.81 -13.25
C VAL A 658 -42.79 -3.29 -13.88
N LEU A 659 -43.75 -2.79 -13.09
CA LEU A 659 -44.97 -2.17 -13.61
C LEU A 659 -44.70 -0.90 -14.41
N VAL A 660 -43.77 -0.03 -13.97
CA VAL A 660 -43.35 1.16 -14.72
C VAL A 660 -42.65 0.77 -16.03
N LEU A 661 -41.78 -0.24 -16.02
CA LEU A 661 -41.15 -0.78 -17.23
C LEU A 661 -42.18 -1.37 -18.20
N ALA A 662 -43.14 -2.15 -17.70
CA ALA A 662 -44.22 -2.70 -18.50
C ALA A 662 -45.09 -1.60 -19.11
N PHE A 663 -45.43 -0.55 -18.33
CA PHE A 663 -46.20 0.59 -18.83
C PHE A 663 -45.40 1.41 -19.86
N PHE A 664 -44.09 1.56 -19.69
CA PHE A 664 -43.21 2.23 -20.66
C PHE A 664 -43.10 1.44 -21.97
N VAL A 665 -42.96 0.10 -21.90
CA VAL A 665 -42.98 -0.78 -23.07
C VAL A 665 -44.34 -0.73 -23.77
N LEU A 666 -45.45 -0.85 -23.03
CA LEU A 666 -46.80 -0.74 -23.57
C LEU A 666 -47.05 0.63 -24.20
N HIS A 667 -46.58 1.73 -23.60
CA HIS A 667 -46.70 3.06 -24.19
C HIS A 667 -45.83 3.25 -25.42
N ARG A 668 -44.63 2.64 -25.47
CA ARG A 668 -43.73 2.66 -26.63
C ARG A 668 -44.25 1.80 -27.79
N HIS A 669 -44.97 0.71 -27.49
CA HIS A 669 -45.62 -0.14 -28.49
C HIS A 669 -47.07 0.25 -28.78
N ARG A 670 -47.63 1.26 -28.10
CA ARG A 670 -49.02 1.72 -28.24
C ARG A 670 -49.37 2.10 -29.68
N ASP A 671 -48.46 2.76 -30.37
CA ASP A 671 -48.65 3.16 -31.77
C ASP A 671 -48.46 2.01 -32.76
N GLY A 672 -47.70 0.98 -32.38
CA GLY A 672 -47.62 -0.28 -33.12
C GLY A 672 -48.88 -1.14 -32.98
N MET A 673 -49.49 -1.18 -31.80
CA MET A 673 -50.72 -1.97 -31.58
C MET A 673 -51.98 -1.35 -32.21
N LYS A 674 -51.98 -0.04 -32.53
CA LYS A 674 -53.03 0.57 -33.36
C LYS A 674 -53.10 -0.04 -34.77
N ALA A 675 -51.96 -0.43 -35.33
CA ALA A 675 -51.87 -1.00 -36.69
C ALA A 675 -52.32 -2.48 -36.77
N LEU A 676 -52.78 -3.08 -35.67
CA LEU A 676 -53.26 -4.47 -35.59
C LEU A 676 -54.77 -4.57 -35.32
N LEU A 677 -55.52 -3.46 -35.41
CA LEU A 677 -56.95 -3.39 -35.10
C LEU A 677 -57.82 -2.81 -36.24
N GLU A 678 -57.28 -2.64 -37.46
CA GLU A 678 -58.11 -2.40 -38.65
C GLU A 678 -58.52 -3.73 -39.31
N PRO A 679 -59.83 -3.99 -39.52
CA PRO A 679 -60.30 -5.08 -40.38
C PRO A 679 -60.02 -4.72 -41.86
N GLY A 680 -59.31 -5.59 -42.59
CA GLY A 680 -58.85 -5.30 -43.95
C GLY A 680 -59.72 -5.87 -45.08
N GLU A 681 -59.39 -5.47 -46.31
CA GLU A 681 -59.86 -6.08 -47.57
C GLU A 681 -58.70 -6.69 -48.38
N PRO A 682 -58.93 -7.75 -49.20
CA PRO A 682 -57.84 -8.47 -49.87
C PRO A 682 -57.62 -8.14 -51.36
N GLY A 683 -56.36 -7.87 -51.72
CA GLY A 683 -55.72 -8.63 -52.80
C GLY A 683 -55.39 -7.96 -54.13
N ARG A 684 -54.07 -7.82 -54.40
CA ARG A 684 -53.44 -8.41 -55.60
C ARG A 684 -51.92 -8.54 -55.45
N HIS A 685 -51.33 -9.62 -55.99
CA HIS A 685 -49.89 -9.88 -55.92
C HIS A 685 -49.09 -9.17 -57.03
N GLN A 686 -47.85 -8.75 -56.71
CA GLN A 686 -46.71 -8.79 -57.63
C GLN A 686 -45.35 -8.79 -56.91
N LYS A 687 -44.25 -8.91 -57.66
CA LYS A 687 -42.89 -9.32 -57.21
C LYS A 687 -42.02 -8.16 -56.65
N PRO A 688 -40.93 -8.47 -55.90
CA PRO A 688 -40.23 -7.49 -55.05
C PRO A 688 -39.18 -6.60 -55.78
N PRO A 689 -38.96 -5.35 -55.34
CA PRO A 689 -37.95 -4.43 -55.87
C PRO A 689 -36.64 -4.37 -55.05
N ARG A 690 -35.65 -3.64 -55.59
CA ARG A 690 -34.34 -3.32 -54.96
C ARG A 690 -34.37 -1.97 -54.21
N LYS A 691 -33.27 -1.65 -53.51
CA LYS A 691 -33.05 -0.37 -52.80
C LYS A 691 -32.98 0.84 -53.76
N PRO A 692 -33.47 2.04 -53.37
CA PRO A 692 -33.36 3.29 -54.14
C PRO A 692 -32.15 4.16 -53.74
N VAL A 693 -31.97 5.27 -54.47
CA VAL A 693 -30.97 6.36 -54.33
C VAL A 693 -31.65 7.69 -54.68
N GLU A 694 -31.32 8.79 -53.98
CA GLU A 694 -31.34 10.20 -54.44
C GLU A 694 -30.80 11.12 -53.30
N SER A 695 -30.46 12.42 -53.45
CA SER A 695 -30.87 13.43 -54.45
C SER A 695 -29.76 14.44 -54.87
N LEU A 696 -30.09 15.28 -55.87
CA LEU A 696 -29.31 16.35 -56.54
C LEU A 696 -29.71 17.77 -56.01
N PRO A 697 -29.42 18.96 -56.63
CA PRO A 697 -28.42 19.38 -57.66
C PRO A 697 -27.72 20.76 -57.42
N LEU A 698 -26.76 21.16 -58.28
CA LEU A 698 -26.78 22.41 -59.11
C LEU A 698 -25.51 22.62 -60.01
N ASN A 699 -25.61 23.52 -61.01
CA ASN A 699 -24.67 23.78 -62.13
C ASN A 699 -23.47 24.72 -61.79
N GLY A 700 -22.41 24.92 -62.59
CA GLY A 700 -21.97 24.33 -63.89
C GLY A 700 -20.93 25.21 -64.64
N SER A 701 -20.43 24.76 -65.82
CA SER A 701 -19.41 25.41 -66.75
C SER A 701 -17.93 25.42 -66.28
N SER A 702 -16.86 25.34 -67.10
CA SER A 702 -16.65 25.18 -68.57
C SER A 702 -15.27 24.51 -68.92
N LEU A 703 -15.07 24.06 -70.18
CA LEU A 703 -13.85 23.43 -70.79
C LEU A 703 -12.92 24.46 -71.53
N PRO A 704 -11.79 24.13 -72.25
CA PRO A 704 -11.08 22.84 -72.53
C PRO A 704 -9.51 22.84 -72.44
N SER A 705 -8.87 21.68 -72.73
CA SER A 705 -7.48 21.47 -73.27
C SER A 705 -6.27 21.73 -72.34
N THR A 706 -5.06 21.12 -72.53
CA THR A 706 -4.52 20.18 -73.54
C THR A 706 -3.75 18.98 -72.91
N ALA A 707 -3.51 17.91 -73.70
CA ALA A 707 -2.53 16.82 -73.46
C ALA A 707 -1.31 16.99 -74.44
N PRO A 708 -0.33 16.06 -74.67
CA PRO A 708 -0.31 14.60 -74.43
C PRO A 708 1.06 13.94 -74.03
N GLU A 709 1.11 12.60 -74.11
CA GLU A 709 2.29 11.68 -74.28
C GLU A 709 3.10 11.21 -73.04
N HIS A 710 3.59 9.94 -72.92
CA HIS A 710 3.31 8.68 -73.66
C HIS A 710 3.85 7.39 -72.97
N LYS A 711 3.14 6.24 -73.13
CA LYS A 711 3.63 4.81 -73.14
C LYS A 711 4.34 4.28 -71.85
N GLY A 712 4.52 2.97 -71.59
CA GLY A 712 4.21 1.71 -72.31
C GLY A 712 5.48 0.93 -72.71
N TYR A 713 5.65 -0.39 -72.53
CA TYR A 713 4.73 -1.48 -72.13
C TYR A 713 5.48 -2.70 -71.49
N GLN A 714 4.91 -3.28 -70.41
CA GLN A 714 4.74 -4.74 -70.14
C GLN A 714 5.98 -5.68 -70.04
N ALA A 715 5.77 -6.95 -69.67
CA ALA A 715 6.80 -7.90 -69.17
C ALA A 715 6.95 -9.19 -70.01
N LEU A 716 8.01 -9.99 -69.77
CA LEU A 716 8.08 -11.43 -70.09
C LEU A 716 9.24 -12.20 -69.38
N GLN A 717 9.09 -13.54 -69.38
CA GLN A 717 9.98 -14.65 -68.96
C GLN A 717 11.26 -14.83 -69.88
N ASP A 718 12.23 -15.75 -69.69
CA ASP A 718 12.35 -16.97 -68.84
C ASP A 718 13.80 -17.52 -68.63
N ASN A 719 13.92 -18.49 -67.69
CA ASN A 719 14.82 -19.68 -67.60
C ASN A 719 16.35 -19.70 -67.93
N TYR A 720 17.14 -20.40 -67.08
CA TYR A 720 17.97 -21.58 -67.45
C TYR A 720 18.34 -22.45 -66.21
N ILE A 721 18.90 -23.67 -66.40
CA ILE A 721 18.67 -24.86 -65.52
C ILE A 721 19.95 -25.66 -65.11
N VAL A 722 20.01 -26.04 -63.81
CA VAL A 722 20.55 -27.25 -63.09
C VAL A 722 21.76 -28.07 -63.60
N SER A 723 22.63 -28.53 -62.66
CA SER A 723 23.33 -29.84 -62.70
C SER A 723 23.77 -30.35 -61.31
N THR A 724 23.79 -31.69 -61.10
CA THR A 724 24.08 -32.47 -59.85
C THR A 724 24.72 -33.86 -60.23
N PRO A 725 24.91 -34.95 -59.42
CA PRO A 725 24.46 -35.35 -58.05
C PRO A 725 25.62 -35.40 -57.00
N VAL A 726 25.93 -36.37 -56.10
CA VAL A 726 25.81 -37.86 -55.96
C VAL A 726 25.42 -38.27 -54.49
N HIS A 727 25.24 -39.56 -54.21
CA HIS A 727 24.90 -40.24 -52.91
C HIS A 727 26.12 -40.53 -51.99
N GLU A 728 26.04 -41.03 -50.73
CA GLU A 728 25.34 -42.22 -50.16
C GLU A 728 25.02 -42.12 -48.61
N PRO A 729 24.49 -43.15 -47.86
CA PRO A 729 23.32 -42.93 -46.98
C PRO A 729 23.52 -43.31 -45.47
N PRO A 730 22.59 -43.92 -44.66
CA PRO A 730 22.19 -43.33 -43.37
C PRO A 730 22.42 -44.18 -42.09
N GLY A 731 22.25 -43.56 -40.91
CA GLY A 731 22.29 -44.21 -39.58
C GLY A 731 21.05 -43.95 -38.70
N PRO A 732 20.76 -44.80 -37.69
CA PRO A 732 19.46 -44.85 -37.01
C PRO A 732 19.31 -43.92 -35.79
N PRO A 733 18.06 -43.51 -35.44
CA PRO A 733 17.79 -42.70 -34.25
C PRO A 733 17.75 -43.51 -32.95
N ARG A 734 18.01 -42.84 -31.82
CA ARG A 734 17.66 -43.31 -30.46
C ARG A 734 17.01 -42.16 -29.66
N PRO A 735 16.12 -42.48 -28.69
CA PRO A 735 15.09 -41.54 -28.25
C PRO A 735 15.52 -40.58 -27.13
N PHE A 736 14.89 -39.41 -27.10
CA PHE A 736 14.76 -38.61 -25.89
C PHE A 736 13.51 -39.02 -25.11
N SER A 737 13.58 -38.99 -23.78
CA SER A 737 12.57 -39.57 -22.89
C SER A 737 11.41 -38.61 -22.58
N GLU A 738 10.20 -39.15 -22.49
CA GLU A 738 9.01 -38.46 -21.99
C GLU A 738 8.78 -38.82 -20.50
N SER A 739 8.73 -37.82 -19.60
CA SER A 739 8.12 -37.83 -18.25
C SER A 739 8.51 -36.58 -17.45
N GLU A 740 7.76 -36.08 -16.46
CA GLU A 740 6.40 -36.43 -15.99
C GLU A 740 5.44 -35.24 -16.21
N LYS A 741 4.15 -35.52 -16.44
CA LYS A 741 3.04 -34.59 -16.15
C LYS A 741 2.36 -35.03 -14.85
N ARG A 742 1.93 -34.08 -14.01
CA ARG A 742 0.87 -34.32 -13.01
C ARG A 742 -0.21 -33.25 -13.11
N PRO A 743 -1.51 -33.60 -12.97
CA PRO A 743 -2.61 -32.70 -13.26
C PRO A 743 -2.92 -31.76 -12.10
N LEU A 744 -3.33 -30.52 -12.42
CA LEU A 744 -3.99 -29.63 -11.48
C LEU A 744 -5.48 -29.97 -11.43
N HIS A 745 -6.00 -30.23 -10.23
CA HIS A 745 -7.38 -30.64 -10.02
C HIS A 745 -8.30 -29.42 -9.97
N VAL A 746 -9.08 -29.18 -11.03
CA VAL A 746 -9.97 -28.02 -11.12
C VAL A 746 -11.23 -28.21 -10.27
N ARG A 747 -11.31 -27.48 -9.16
CA ARG A 747 -12.56 -27.05 -8.52
C ARG A 747 -12.30 -25.83 -7.63
N ASP A 748 -13.38 -25.13 -7.30
CA ASP A 748 -13.44 -24.01 -6.33
C ASP A 748 -12.69 -22.72 -6.70
N SER A 749 -13.02 -22.18 -7.88
CA SER A 749 -12.81 -20.76 -8.22
C SER A 749 -14.15 -20.10 -8.57
N PHE A 750 -14.74 -19.35 -7.62
CA PHE A 750 -15.87 -18.46 -7.91
C PHE A 750 -15.36 -17.12 -8.44
N VAL A 751 -16.06 -16.57 -9.44
CA VAL A 751 -15.79 -15.25 -10.04
C VAL A 751 -16.95 -14.32 -9.70
N GLU A 752 -16.65 -13.17 -9.10
CA GLU A 752 -17.63 -12.12 -8.80
C GLU A 752 -17.52 -11.00 -9.84
N VAL A 753 -18.58 -10.81 -10.64
CA VAL A 753 -18.57 -9.93 -11.80
C VAL A 753 -19.07 -8.54 -11.43
N SER A 754 -18.21 -7.52 -11.57
CA SER A 754 -18.62 -6.12 -11.45
C SER A 754 -19.17 -5.59 -12.79
N PRO A 755 -20.28 -4.81 -12.80
CA PRO A 755 -20.89 -4.35 -14.04
C PRO A 755 -20.07 -3.24 -14.73
N ALA A 756 -19.79 -3.42 -16.02
CA ALA A 756 -19.01 -2.47 -16.81
C ALA A 756 -19.81 -1.19 -17.13
N CYS A 757 -19.25 -0.02 -16.80
CA CYS A 757 -19.84 1.27 -17.14
C CYS A 757 -19.52 1.67 -18.60
N GLN A 758 -20.55 1.89 -19.42
CA GLN A 758 -20.39 2.32 -20.81
C GLN A 758 -19.88 3.77 -20.88
N ARG A 759 -18.92 4.05 -21.77
CA ARG A 759 -18.46 5.41 -22.11
C ARG A 759 -19.03 5.85 -23.47
N PRO A 760 -19.63 7.05 -23.59
CA PRO A 760 -20.06 7.58 -24.89
C PRO A 760 -18.85 7.98 -25.75
N ARG A 761 -18.97 7.81 -27.07
CA ARG A 761 -17.98 8.30 -28.05
C ARG A 761 -18.38 9.68 -28.55
N VAL A 762 -17.45 10.64 -28.49
CA VAL A 762 -17.56 11.94 -29.19
C VAL A 762 -16.50 11.99 -30.28
N ARG A 763 -16.84 12.51 -31.46
CA ARG A 763 -15.91 12.70 -32.58
C ARG A 763 -15.62 14.19 -32.78
N LEU A 764 -14.36 14.53 -32.53
CA LEU A 764 -13.61 15.66 -33.10
C LEU A 764 -12.26 15.03 -33.50
N GLY A 765 -11.55 15.43 -34.55
CA GLY A 765 -11.64 16.65 -35.36
C GLY A 765 -10.19 16.95 -35.71
N SER A 766 -9.76 16.60 -36.92
CA SER A 766 -8.34 16.38 -37.22
C SER A 766 -7.63 17.63 -37.71
N GLU A 767 -6.65 18.12 -36.94
CA GLU A 767 -5.41 18.71 -37.44
C GLU A 767 -4.44 19.07 -36.29
N ILE A 768 -3.16 18.73 -36.48
CA ILE A 768 -1.93 19.38 -35.98
C ILE A 768 -0.76 18.48 -36.42
N GLN A 769 0.28 19.08 -37.00
CA GLN A 769 1.48 18.39 -37.49
C GLN A 769 2.60 18.39 -36.42
N ASP A 770 3.80 17.98 -36.84
CA ASP A 770 5.10 18.11 -36.14
C ASP A 770 5.43 17.07 -35.06
N SER A 771 5.70 15.85 -35.54
CA SER A 771 6.59 14.89 -34.88
C SER A 771 8.06 15.30 -35.03
N VAL A 772 8.80 15.36 -33.92
CA VAL A 772 10.28 15.42 -33.90
C VAL A 772 10.81 14.25 -33.05
N VAL A 773 11.91 13.65 -33.53
CA VAL A 773 12.42 12.29 -33.23
C VAL A 773 12.93 12.10 -31.80
#